data_AF-A0A3T0Y1K5-F1
#
_entry.id   AF-A0A3T0Y1K5-F1
#
_cell.length_a   1.000
_cell.length_b   1.000
_cell.length_c   1.000
_cell.angle_alpha   90.00
_cell.angle_beta   90.00
_cell.angle_gamma   90.00
#
_symmetry.space_group_name_H-M   'P 1'
#
loop_
_entity.id
_entity.type
_entity.pdbx_description
1 polymer ?
#
loop_
_entity_poly.entity_id
_entity_poly.type
_entity_poly.pdbx_seq_one_letter_code
_entity_poly.pdbx_strand_id
1 'polypeptide(L)'
;MTQRRKAGQGRSTLRAATAIVLGLPLLVTSTAVAPAAFAAPVPATSVTPQKAPAKELDPAQYPDGKYIVVLADKPVATYEGGVDGIAPTKPEKGKKLDAAAANVQQYSQFLEGKQQEVAAEENVEIKRTYTAAINGFAADLSADQAVELAKSDDVLLVAPDVESAPDYSSIDFLGLSGKKGTWKGQFGGEKNAGAGTVVGVIDTGYAPDNPFFAGSTVKPLKGNSKPKVGEPYLDAKGRIAMLKADGSTFVGECQVGEDFDGSLCNSKVLSARYFADAFLDTVPEADRAPQEVISPVDIDNHGTHTASTAAGNAGVTQTVDGRNFGVSSGVAPAAKISVYKVCWEDTDPDTGGCYNSAAIAAINQAILDGVDVLNFSISGSATTTTDPVSLAFLSATSAGIFVAASAGNSGPTASTVNHGAPWMTTVAASTFSYELQGTAEFSDGTKYRGASIMRTGVPASPVVLAANAAAAGAATPNLCGPNTLDPAKVTGRIVVCDRGVVDRAAKSAEVARAGGVGMILVNLVDSSTDTDQHAVPTVHVNAPEALELKAKVAANPSITVALKATDTTGKPLPPAPQVAGFSSRGPLLATDSDLLKPDVTAPGVAVLAGVSTVGSNGAQFGFLSGTSMASPHVAGLAALVLAKNPAWSPATVKSAMMTTAYPLKTATGGVETDVLAVGAGHIDPATVLSPGLVYDQDVEDYLAFIQGTGMDLGIKGLEPVEARNTNVPSFALGNLTGRTEVTRTVTAVTPGLYRATANVPGVKVTVTPSVLNFSAPGETRTFKVSFENQSAPFGQFAAGSLTWSGQGKNVTSPVAVRPQAINAPAEVAFNSAGPDGSGSFDVTSGTNTPIQMTLDGLSKADTTAIELEVGADAIKDVTVPEGAPVAKFSVLSDDPTADFDMLILTPAGTVTQVATADASETITIEDPAPGRYRILANLYASTDNRPTTGTIDAVVLGANENNATLTPNPLALANGSTGAVTLGWTGLTPGSYVGRVSYAGSSTVTYVTVVVDGEGEAQTQLPTVNPADKLLEGPREAITPTGNK
;
A
#
# COMPACT_ATOMS: atom_id res chain seq x y z
N MET A 1 25.05 -57.51 -17.41
CA MET A 1 25.71 -57.76 -18.71
C MET A 1 24.81 -57.22 -19.81
N THR A 2 25.11 -56.01 -20.30
CA THR A 2 25.76 -55.75 -21.60
C THR A 2 24.80 -55.82 -22.80
N GLN A 3 24.64 -54.64 -23.43
CA GLN A 3 24.66 -54.38 -24.87
C GLN A 3 23.68 -55.06 -25.86
N ARG A 4 22.96 -54.14 -26.55
CA ARG A 4 22.81 -53.96 -28.01
C ARG A 4 21.98 -54.93 -28.85
N ARG A 5 20.96 -54.28 -29.46
CA ARG A 5 20.44 -54.36 -30.86
C ARG A 5 19.81 -55.71 -31.25
N LYS A 6 18.68 -55.80 -31.97
CA LYS A 6 18.05 -54.93 -32.99
C LYS A 6 16.60 -55.43 -33.26
N ALA A 7 15.72 -54.49 -33.63
CA ALA A 7 14.61 -54.58 -34.60
C ALA A 7 13.48 -55.64 -34.51
N GLY A 8 12.23 -55.15 -34.42
CA GLY A 8 11.19 -55.44 -35.42
C GLY A 8 10.00 -56.33 -35.02
N GLN A 9 8.79 -55.75 -35.17
CA GLN A 9 7.45 -56.37 -35.28
C GLN A 9 6.72 -56.90 -34.03
N GLY A 10 5.51 -56.34 -33.82
CA GLY A 10 4.29 -57.14 -33.94
C GLY A 10 3.59 -57.61 -32.66
N ARG A 11 2.41 -57.02 -32.43
CA ARG A 11 1.14 -57.66 -32.04
C ARG A 11 1.09 -58.51 -30.74
N SER A 12 0.26 -58.03 -29.80
CA SER A 12 -1.04 -58.62 -29.41
C SER A 12 -0.91 -59.80 -28.44
N THR A 13 -1.27 -59.62 -27.17
CA THR A 13 -2.62 -59.80 -26.60
C THR A 13 -2.70 -61.07 -25.76
N LEU A 14 -3.24 -60.88 -24.55
CA LEU A 14 -4.09 -61.79 -23.79
C LEU A 14 -3.53 -63.16 -23.35
N ARG A 15 -3.82 -63.47 -22.09
CA ARG A 15 -4.68 -64.59 -21.64
C ARG A 15 -4.64 -64.64 -20.10
N ALA A 16 -5.65 -65.06 -19.36
CA ALA A 16 -6.99 -65.59 -19.64
C ALA A 16 -7.77 -65.60 -18.31
N ALA A 17 -9.06 -65.25 -18.33
CA ALA A 17 -10.23 -66.14 -18.12
C ALA A 17 -10.58 -66.38 -16.63
N THR A 18 -11.86 -66.38 -16.22
CA THR A 18 -12.85 -67.43 -16.57
C THR A 18 -14.30 -67.04 -16.20
N ALA A 19 -15.25 -67.29 -17.13
CA ALA A 19 -16.65 -67.82 -16.99
C ALA A 19 -17.72 -67.16 -16.07
N ILE A 20 -19.07 -67.24 -16.21
CA ILE A 20 -20.10 -67.83 -17.11
C ILE A 20 -21.48 -67.27 -16.59
N VAL A 21 -22.35 -66.66 -17.43
CA VAL A 21 -23.73 -67.09 -17.87
C VAL A 21 -24.96 -66.82 -16.95
N LEU A 22 -25.97 -66.14 -17.56
CA LEU A 22 -27.46 -66.13 -17.46
C LEU A 22 -28.24 -65.76 -16.18
N GLY A 23 -29.24 -64.87 -16.36
CA GLY A 23 -30.63 -65.11 -15.94
C GLY A 23 -31.29 -64.13 -14.94
N LEU A 24 -32.24 -63.32 -15.42
CA LEU A 24 -33.35 -62.67 -14.65
C LEU A 24 -34.18 -63.71 -13.86
N PRO A 25 -35.04 -63.38 -12.83
CA PRO A 25 -35.88 -62.17 -12.69
C PRO A 25 -36.11 -61.61 -11.24
N LEU A 26 -36.87 -60.50 -11.19
CA LEU A 26 -37.60 -59.83 -10.08
C LEU A 26 -37.77 -60.55 -8.72
N LEU A 27 -37.57 -59.83 -7.59
CA LEU A 27 -38.58 -59.13 -6.75
C LEU A 27 -38.14 -58.98 -5.26
N VAL A 28 -38.44 -57.80 -4.68
CA VAL A 28 -38.62 -57.42 -3.25
C VAL A 28 -37.40 -57.11 -2.35
N THR A 29 -37.24 -55.80 -2.12
CA THR A 29 -36.89 -55.03 -0.91
C THR A 29 -36.02 -55.65 0.20
N SER A 30 -34.91 -54.97 0.52
CA SER A 30 -34.80 -54.02 1.66
C SER A 30 -33.38 -53.99 2.26
N THR A 31 -32.95 -52.77 2.61
CA THR A 31 -31.88 -52.37 3.54
C THR A 31 -30.43 -52.81 3.26
N ALA A 32 -29.65 -51.88 2.69
CA ALA A 32 -28.32 -51.53 3.18
C ALA A 32 -27.73 -50.32 2.41
N VAL A 33 -27.33 -49.29 3.18
CA VAL A 33 -26.29 -48.27 2.91
C VAL A 33 -26.57 -47.27 1.77
N ALA A 34 -27.03 -46.07 2.15
CA ALA A 34 -27.03 -44.90 1.28
C ALA A 34 -25.64 -44.23 1.25
N PRO A 35 -25.06 -43.98 0.06
CA PRO A 35 -23.93 -43.08 -0.13
C PRO A 35 -24.35 -41.63 0.07
N ALA A 36 -23.39 -40.80 0.51
CA ALA A 36 -23.52 -39.37 0.69
C ALA A 36 -24.22 -38.68 -0.50
N ALA A 37 -25.28 -37.95 -0.18
CA ALA A 37 -26.15 -37.28 -1.12
C ALA A 37 -25.39 -36.19 -1.91
N PHE A 38 -25.29 -36.39 -3.21
CA PHE A 38 -25.43 -35.26 -4.14
C PHE A 38 -26.80 -34.66 -3.86
N ALA A 39 -26.85 -33.38 -3.49
CA ALA A 39 -28.10 -32.65 -3.40
C ALA A 39 -28.84 -32.82 -4.72
N ALA A 40 -29.96 -33.55 -4.68
CA ALA A 40 -30.93 -33.56 -5.74
C ALA A 40 -31.28 -32.10 -6.09
N PRO A 41 -31.62 -31.80 -7.36
CA PRO A 41 -32.27 -30.54 -7.66
C PRO A 41 -33.46 -30.47 -6.71
N VAL A 42 -33.49 -29.45 -5.85
CA VAL A 42 -34.72 -29.08 -5.14
C VAL A 42 -35.80 -29.05 -6.23
N PRO A 43 -36.93 -29.77 -6.08
CA PRO A 43 -38.00 -29.63 -7.05
C PRO A 43 -38.25 -28.13 -7.11
N ALA A 44 -38.15 -27.56 -8.31
CA ALA A 44 -38.52 -26.19 -8.52
C ALA A 44 -39.92 -26.09 -7.92
N THR A 45 -40.05 -25.51 -6.73
CA THR A 45 -41.31 -24.96 -6.30
C THR A 45 -41.61 -24.01 -7.43
N SER A 46 -42.64 -24.38 -8.19
CA SER A 46 -43.25 -23.52 -9.18
C SER A 46 -43.52 -22.21 -8.46
N VAL A 47 -42.60 -21.26 -8.57
CA VAL A 47 -42.90 -19.86 -8.39
C VAL A 47 -43.70 -19.53 -9.63
N THR A 48 -44.96 -19.94 -9.64
CA THR A 48 -45.97 -19.17 -10.35
C THR A 48 -45.76 -17.74 -9.88
N PRO A 49 -45.44 -16.77 -10.76
CA PRO A 49 -45.44 -15.38 -10.36
C PRO A 49 -46.86 -15.08 -9.88
N GLN A 50 -47.02 -15.04 -8.56
CA GLN A 50 -48.28 -14.70 -7.95
C GLN A 50 -48.41 -13.20 -8.11
N LYS A 51 -49.27 -12.77 -9.05
CA LYS A 51 -49.73 -11.39 -9.13
C LYS A 51 -50.14 -10.96 -7.72
N ALA A 52 -49.45 -9.98 -7.14
CA ALA A 52 -49.90 -9.40 -5.87
C ALA A 52 -51.33 -8.91 -6.09
N PRO A 53 -52.29 -9.20 -5.18
CA PRO A 53 -53.66 -8.71 -5.36
C PRO A 53 -53.62 -7.19 -5.48
N ALA A 54 -54.32 -6.63 -6.48
CA ALA A 54 -54.30 -5.19 -6.83
C ALA A 54 -54.64 -4.22 -5.68
N LYS A 55 -55.08 -4.73 -4.52
CA LYS A 55 -55.36 -4.00 -3.29
C LYS A 55 -54.17 -3.86 -2.31
N GLU A 56 -53.00 -4.44 -2.59
CA GLU A 56 -51.83 -4.43 -1.68
C GLU A 56 -50.57 -3.76 -2.25
N LEU A 57 -50.64 -3.09 -3.41
CA LEU A 57 -49.49 -2.35 -3.95
C LEU A 57 -49.25 -1.07 -3.15
N ASP A 58 -48.08 -0.97 -2.53
CA ASP A 58 -47.63 0.21 -1.78
C ASP A 58 -47.01 1.24 -2.75
N PRO A 59 -47.59 2.44 -2.92
CA PRO A 59 -47.03 3.48 -3.79
C PRO A 59 -45.60 3.89 -3.41
N ALA A 60 -45.18 3.70 -2.15
CA ALA A 60 -43.81 3.98 -1.73
C ALA A 60 -42.78 3.04 -2.38
N GLN A 61 -43.21 1.91 -2.97
CA GLN A 61 -42.35 0.96 -3.68
C GLN A 61 -42.19 1.29 -5.17
N TYR A 62 -42.92 2.28 -5.67
CA TYR A 62 -42.92 2.70 -7.07
C TYR A 62 -42.69 4.22 -7.17
N PRO A 63 -41.49 4.75 -6.86
CA PRO A 63 -41.22 6.19 -7.03
C PRO A 63 -41.16 6.60 -8.51
N ASP A 64 -41.27 7.90 -8.80
CA ASP A 64 -41.02 8.42 -10.15
C ASP A 64 -39.66 7.94 -10.69
N GLY A 65 -39.61 7.44 -11.93
CA GLY A 65 -38.35 6.91 -12.48
C GLY A 65 -38.49 6.15 -13.78
N LYS A 66 -37.41 5.47 -14.18
CA LYS A 66 -37.38 4.61 -15.36
C LYS A 66 -37.85 3.22 -14.99
N TYR A 67 -38.74 2.67 -15.80
CA TYR A 67 -39.32 1.34 -15.58
C TYR A 67 -39.30 0.50 -16.85
N ILE A 68 -39.23 -0.81 -16.65
CA ILE A 68 -39.54 -1.85 -17.62
C ILE A 68 -40.90 -2.44 -17.25
N VAL A 69 -41.88 -2.27 -18.13
CA VAL A 69 -43.22 -2.85 -18.02
C VAL A 69 -43.25 -4.13 -18.83
N VAL A 70 -43.40 -5.27 -18.17
CA VAL A 70 -43.46 -6.59 -18.81
C VAL A 70 -44.92 -7.01 -18.89
N LEU A 71 -45.40 -7.33 -20.08
CA LEU A 71 -46.77 -7.76 -20.36
C LEU A 71 -46.92 -9.28 -20.21
N ALA A 72 -48.16 -9.74 -20.05
CA ALA A 72 -48.49 -11.14 -19.75
C ALA A 72 -48.28 -12.12 -20.93
N ASP A 73 -48.46 -11.67 -22.17
CA ASP A 73 -48.24 -12.52 -23.35
C ASP A 73 -46.77 -12.98 -23.46
N LYS A 74 -46.57 -14.22 -23.93
CA LYS A 74 -45.22 -14.79 -24.09
C LYS A 74 -44.42 -14.01 -25.15
N PRO A 75 -43.11 -13.79 -24.97
CA PRO A 75 -42.28 -13.22 -26.01
C PRO A 75 -42.11 -14.16 -27.22
N VAL A 76 -41.70 -13.61 -28.36
CA VAL A 76 -41.46 -14.34 -29.62
C VAL A 76 -40.58 -15.57 -29.41
N ALA A 77 -39.54 -15.50 -28.56
CA ALA A 77 -38.65 -16.64 -28.36
C ALA A 77 -39.32 -17.86 -27.69
N THR A 78 -40.47 -17.67 -27.02
CA THR A 78 -41.14 -18.71 -26.21
C THR A 78 -42.62 -18.91 -26.54
N TYR A 79 -43.16 -18.16 -27.51
CA TYR A 79 -44.55 -18.27 -27.92
C TYR A 79 -44.84 -19.58 -28.69
N GLU A 80 -45.78 -20.35 -28.17
CA GLU A 80 -46.12 -21.71 -28.59
C GLU A 80 -47.37 -21.76 -29.48
N GLY A 81 -47.84 -20.62 -29.96
CA GLY A 81 -49.14 -20.50 -30.63
C GLY A 81 -50.25 -20.12 -29.64
N GLY A 82 -51.44 -19.81 -30.15
CA GLY A 82 -52.63 -19.47 -29.35
C GLY A 82 -53.29 -18.14 -29.71
N VAL A 83 -52.63 -17.29 -30.48
CA VAL A 83 -53.24 -16.12 -31.13
C VAL A 83 -53.75 -16.53 -32.51
N ASP A 84 -55.03 -16.27 -32.75
CA ASP A 84 -55.69 -16.63 -34.00
C ASP A 84 -54.96 -16.02 -35.21
N GLY A 85 -54.63 -16.88 -36.17
CA GLY A 85 -53.92 -16.49 -37.39
C GLY A 85 -52.41 -16.33 -37.26
N ILE A 86 -51.81 -16.55 -36.08
CA ILE A 86 -50.36 -16.43 -35.87
C ILE A 86 -49.76 -17.76 -35.36
N ALA A 87 -48.97 -18.40 -36.21
CA ALA A 87 -48.33 -19.68 -35.90
C ALA A 87 -47.27 -19.57 -34.78
N PRO A 88 -46.97 -20.67 -34.05
CA PRO A 88 -45.96 -20.69 -33.00
C PRO A 88 -44.61 -20.18 -33.48
N THR A 89 -43.90 -19.40 -32.66
CA THR A 89 -42.59 -18.82 -33.01
C THR A 89 -41.43 -19.42 -32.21
N LYS A 90 -41.73 -20.14 -31.13
CA LYS A 90 -40.73 -20.86 -30.31
C LYS A 90 -39.91 -21.82 -31.18
N PRO A 91 -38.57 -21.71 -31.19
CA PRO A 91 -37.73 -22.61 -31.96
C PRO A 91 -37.89 -24.06 -31.49
N GLU A 92 -37.95 -25.00 -32.44
CA GLU A 92 -37.87 -26.42 -32.13
C GLU A 92 -36.54 -26.77 -31.43
N LYS A 93 -36.55 -27.87 -30.68
CA LYS A 93 -35.37 -28.32 -29.94
C LYS A 93 -34.16 -28.49 -30.88
N GLY A 94 -33.10 -27.73 -30.63
CA GLY A 94 -31.87 -27.76 -31.43
C GLY A 94 -31.88 -26.82 -32.65
N LYS A 95 -32.92 -26.01 -32.84
CA LYS A 95 -33.01 -24.96 -33.86
C LYS A 95 -32.87 -23.57 -33.23
N LYS A 96 -32.45 -22.59 -34.04
CA LYS A 96 -32.40 -21.17 -33.64
C LYS A 96 -33.69 -20.47 -34.09
N LEU A 97 -34.05 -19.38 -33.42
CA LEU A 97 -35.14 -18.50 -33.85
C LEU A 97 -34.78 -17.87 -35.20
N ASP A 98 -35.65 -18.04 -36.19
CA ASP A 98 -35.55 -17.32 -37.46
C ASP A 98 -36.33 -16.02 -37.33
N ALA A 99 -35.62 -14.92 -37.05
CA ALA A 99 -36.22 -13.61 -36.88
C ALA A 99 -36.94 -13.12 -38.16
N ALA A 100 -36.60 -13.63 -39.35
CA ALA A 100 -37.20 -13.20 -40.61
C ALA A 100 -38.48 -13.98 -40.98
N ALA A 101 -38.82 -15.04 -40.24
CA ALA A 101 -39.99 -15.85 -40.53
C ALA A 101 -41.30 -15.02 -40.39
N ALA A 102 -42.25 -15.25 -41.30
CA ALA A 102 -43.48 -14.46 -41.38
C ALA A 102 -44.29 -14.49 -40.08
N ASN A 103 -44.40 -15.65 -39.43
CA ASN A 103 -45.06 -15.82 -38.14
C ASN A 103 -44.32 -15.08 -37.00
N VAL A 104 -43.00 -14.99 -37.04
CA VAL A 104 -42.20 -14.22 -36.07
C VAL A 104 -42.45 -12.72 -36.22
N GLN A 105 -42.47 -12.22 -37.47
CA GLN A 105 -42.77 -10.81 -37.76
C GLN A 105 -44.21 -10.44 -37.38
N GLN A 106 -45.18 -11.30 -37.73
CA GLN A 106 -46.59 -11.13 -37.35
C GLN A 106 -46.79 -11.11 -35.84
N TYR A 107 -46.14 -12.03 -35.11
CA TYR A 107 -46.27 -12.06 -33.67
C TYR A 107 -45.58 -10.88 -32.98
N SER A 108 -44.40 -10.44 -33.47
CA SER A 108 -43.74 -9.23 -32.96
C SER A 108 -44.63 -8.00 -33.10
N GLN A 109 -45.28 -7.83 -34.26
CA GLN A 109 -46.21 -6.71 -34.50
C GLN A 109 -47.46 -6.80 -33.61
N PHE A 110 -47.98 -8.00 -33.37
CA PHE A 110 -49.07 -8.21 -32.42
C PHE A 110 -48.67 -7.76 -31.01
N LEU A 111 -47.48 -8.15 -30.54
CA LEU A 111 -46.97 -7.74 -29.22
C LEU A 111 -46.72 -6.23 -29.13
N GLU A 112 -46.17 -5.60 -30.18
CA GLU A 112 -46.02 -4.14 -30.26
C GLU A 112 -47.36 -3.41 -30.16
N GLY A 113 -48.40 -3.92 -30.83
CA GLY A 113 -49.76 -3.40 -30.70
C GLY A 113 -50.29 -3.48 -29.26
N LYS A 114 -50.10 -4.64 -28.60
CA LYS A 114 -50.46 -4.81 -27.19
C LYS A 114 -49.72 -3.87 -26.24
N GLN A 115 -48.44 -3.63 -26.48
CA GLN A 115 -47.66 -2.69 -25.69
C GLN A 115 -48.17 -1.25 -25.85
N GLN A 116 -48.55 -0.84 -27.07
CA GLN A 116 -49.14 0.47 -27.31
C GLN A 116 -50.52 0.61 -26.65
N GLU A 117 -51.35 -0.44 -26.67
CA GLU A 117 -52.64 -0.46 -25.96
C GLU A 117 -52.43 -0.21 -24.47
N VAL A 118 -51.56 -0.99 -23.81
CA VAL A 118 -51.27 -0.85 -22.37
C VAL A 118 -50.64 0.51 -22.03
N ALA A 119 -49.69 0.99 -22.83
CA ALA A 119 -49.07 2.29 -22.57
C ALA A 119 -50.07 3.46 -22.73
N ALA A 120 -51.05 3.33 -23.63
CA ALA A 120 -52.06 4.35 -23.86
C ALA A 120 -53.07 4.48 -22.70
N GLU A 121 -53.28 3.41 -21.89
CA GLU A 121 -54.17 3.44 -20.73
C GLU A 121 -53.76 4.53 -19.72
N GLU A 122 -52.46 4.70 -19.51
CA GLU A 122 -51.88 5.65 -18.54
C GLU A 122 -51.14 6.83 -19.21
N ASN A 123 -51.38 7.06 -20.51
CA ASN A 123 -50.74 8.10 -21.32
C ASN A 123 -49.20 8.08 -21.21
N VAL A 124 -48.62 6.89 -21.28
CA VAL A 124 -47.19 6.66 -21.16
C VAL A 124 -46.53 6.68 -22.54
N GLU A 125 -45.44 7.44 -22.66
CA GLU A 125 -44.61 7.44 -23.86
C GLU A 125 -43.61 6.28 -23.82
N ILE A 126 -43.78 5.31 -24.71
CA ILE A 126 -42.82 4.20 -24.87
C ILE A 126 -41.50 4.74 -25.41
N LYS A 127 -40.42 4.57 -24.64
CA LYS A 127 -39.05 4.90 -25.07
C LYS A 127 -38.39 3.76 -25.83
N ARG A 128 -38.73 2.51 -25.48
CA ARG A 128 -38.20 1.32 -26.15
C ARG A 128 -39.12 0.11 -26.01
N THR A 129 -39.21 -0.70 -27.06
CA THR A 129 -40.03 -1.91 -27.14
C THR A 129 -39.16 -3.17 -27.14
N TYR A 130 -39.65 -4.22 -26.51
CA TYR A 130 -39.06 -5.56 -26.50
C TYR A 130 -40.14 -6.59 -26.86
N THR A 131 -39.88 -7.43 -27.86
CA THR A 131 -40.81 -8.51 -28.27
C THR A 131 -40.16 -9.89 -28.24
N ALA A 132 -38.83 -9.95 -28.39
CA ALA A 132 -38.11 -11.20 -28.60
C ALA A 132 -37.72 -11.93 -27.31
N ALA A 133 -37.14 -11.21 -26.34
CA ALA A 133 -36.63 -11.77 -25.09
C ALA A 133 -37.69 -11.74 -23.97
N ILE A 134 -38.44 -10.65 -23.93
CA ILE A 134 -39.61 -10.38 -23.09
C ILE A 134 -40.64 -9.66 -23.96
N ASN A 135 -41.92 -9.74 -23.60
CA ASN A 135 -42.94 -8.85 -24.15
C ASN A 135 -43.06 -7.66 -23.19
N GLY A 136 -42.64 -6.48 -23.60
CA GLY A 136 -42.66 -5.33 -22.72
C GLY A 136 -42.04 -4.08 -23.32
N PHE A 137 -42.05 -2.99 -22.56
CA PHE A 137 -41.48 -1.72 -22.97
C PHE A 137 -40.78 -1.01 -21.81
N ALA A 138 -39.85 -0.11 -22.14
CA ALA A 138 -39.23 0.81 -21.20
C ALA A 138 -39.82 2.22 -21.37
N ALA A 139 -40.09 2.89 -20.24
CA ALA A 139 -40.64 4.23 -20.19
C ALA A 139 -40.22 4.96 -18.91
N ASP A 140 -40.28 6.30 -18.95
CA ASP A 140 -40.26 7.13 -17.74
C ASP A 140 -41.69 7.16 -17.17
N LEU A 141 -41.89 6.71 -15.94
CA LEU A 141 -43.19 6.66 -15.27
C LEU A 141 -43.17 7.51 -14.01
N SER A 142 -44.26 8.23 -13.75
CA SER A 142 -44.58 8.69 -12.40
C SER A 142 -44.98 7.53 -11.50
N ALA A 143 -44.95 7.75 -10.19
CA ALA A 143 -45.35 6.77 -9.19
C ALA A 143 -46.78 6.26 -9.44
N ASP A 144 -47.71 7.17 -9.76
CA ASP A 144 -49.11 6.82 -10.05
C ASP A 144 -49.21 5.93 -11.31
N GLN A 145 -48.51 6.30 -12.39
CA GLN A 145 -48.48 5.50 -13.62
C GLN A 145 -47.88 4.11 -13.39
N ALA A 146 -46.80 4.01 -12.60
CA ALA A 146 -46.17 2.73 -12.30
C ALA A 146 -47.09 1.83 -11.46
N VAL A 147 -47.83 2.39 -10.51
CA VAL A 147 -48.81 1.67 -9.68
C VAL A 147 -50.02 1.22 -10.51
N GLU A 148 -50.60 2.08 -11.35
CA GLU A 148 -51.77 1.72 -12.16
C GLU A 148 -51.42 0.66 -13.21
N LEU A 149 -50.28 0.80 -13.90
CA LEU A 149 -49.80 -0.24 -14.80
C LEU A 149 -49.53 -1.57 -14.08
N ALA A 150 -49.01 -1.54 -12.84
CA ALA A 150 -48.81 -2.75 -12.05
C ALA A 150 -50.11 -3.45 -11.64
N LYS A 151 -51.26 -2.76 -11.66
CA LYS A 151 -52.58 -3.34 -11.38
C LYS A 151 -53.20 -4.02 -12.60
N SER A 152 -52.85 -3.59 -13.83
CA SER A 152 -53.43 -4.09 -15.08
C SER A 152 -53.30 -5.63 -15.21
N ASP A 153 -54.34 -6.28 -15.72
CA ASP A 153 -54.35 -7.74 -15.99
C ASP A 153 -53.46 -8.12 -17.18
N ASP A 154 -53.17 -7.15 -18.06
CA ASP A 154 -52.30 -7.34 -19.22
C ASP A 154 -50.81 -7.15 -18.88
N VAL A 155 -50.50 -6.66 -17.68
CA VAL A 155 -49.15 -6.44 -17.17
C VAL A 155 -48.76 -7.56 -16.19
N LEU A 156 -47.64 -8.22 -16.49
CA LEU A 156 -47.04 -9.26 -15.66
C LEU A 156 -46.26 -8.66 -14.48
N LEU A 157 -45.46 -7.62 -14.73
CA LEU A 157 -44.78 -6.83 -13.70
C LEU A 157 -44.32 -5.47 -14.22
N VAL A 158 -44.24 -4.50 -13.32
CA VAL A 158 -43.54 -3.23 -13.51
C VAL A 158 -42.28 -3.26 -12.65
N ALA A 159 -41.11 -3.26 -13.28
CA ALA A 159 -39.81 -3.29 -12.59
C ALA A 159 -39.03 -2.02 -12.86
N PRO A 160 -38.32 -1.44 -11.88
CA PRO A 160 -37.42 -0.32 -12.14
C PRO A 160 -36.33 -0.74 -13.13
N ASP A 161 -36.02 0.14 -14.08
CA ASP A 161 -34.88 0.00 -14.98
C ASP A 161 -33.61 0.40 -14.21
N VAL A 162 -32.95 -0.59 -13.63
CA VAL A 162 -31.81 -0.40 -12.74
C VAL A 162 -30.50 -0.36 -13.53
N GLU A 163 -29.69 0.66 -13.26
CA GLU A 163 -28.32 0.71 -13.74
C GLU A 163 -27.52 -0.47 -13.13
N SER A 164 -27.00 -1.36 -13.98
CA SER A 164 -26.00 -2.33 -13.54
C SER A 164 -24.66 -1.61 -13.42
N ALA A 165 -24.24 -1.31 -12.20
CA ALA A 165 -22.94 -0.68 -11.95
C ALA A 165 -21.80 -1.68 -12.21
N PRO A 166 -20.71 -1.26 -12.89
CA PRO A 166 -19.46 -2.02 -12.91
C PRO A 166 -18.88 -2.22 -11.50
N ASP A 167 -18.16 -3.31 -11.27
CA ASP A 167 -17.50 -3.70 -10.02
C ASP A 167 -16.15 -2.94 -9.86
N TYR A 168 -16.25 -1.69 -9.40
CA TYR A 168 -15.11 -0.81 -9.05
C TYR A 168 -15.08 -0.47 -7.55
N SER A 169 -15.79 -1.23 -6.72
CA SER A 169 -15.89 -1.00 -5.28
C SER A 169 -14.85 -1.84 -4.54
N SER A 170 -13.93 -1.20 -3.82
CA SER A 170 -12.95 -1.93 -2.98
C SER A 170 -13.65 -2.76 -1.89
N ILE A 171 -14.81 -2.29 -1.43
CA ILE A 171 -15.66 -2.97 -0.47
C ILE A 171 -16.21 -4.29 -1.02
N ASP A 172 -16.70 -4.26 -2.26
CA ASP A 172 -17.29 -5.43 -2.91
C ASP A 172 -16.18 -6.42 -3.28
N PHE A 173 -15.05 -5.92 -3.79
CA PHE A 173 -13.85 -6.71 -4.05
C PHE A 173 -13.34 -7.44 -2.82
N LEU A 174 -13.35 -6.77 -1.65
CA LEU A 174 -12.99 -7.38 -0.36
C LEU A 174 -14.04 -8.38 0.16
N GLY A 175 -15.16 -8.56 -0.55
CA GLY A 175 -16.25 -9.45 -0.16
C GLY A 175 -16.92 -9.01 1.15
N LEU A 176 -16.93 -7.71 1.46
CA LEU A 176 -17.54 -7.20 2.68
C LEU A 176 -19.07 -7.13 2.54
N SER A 177 -19.54 -6.62 1.40
CA SER A 177 -20.95 -6.37 1.11
C SER A 177 -21.66 -7.58 0.46
N GLY A 178 -22.97 -7.44 0.24
CA GLY A 178 -23.76 -8.44 -0.47
C GLY A 178 -24.21 -9.63 0.38
N LYS A 179 -25.02 -10.52 -0.23
CA LYS A 179 -25.74 -11.60 0.50
C LYS A 179 -24.82 -12.63 1.15
N LYS A 180 -23.61 -12.81 0.62
CA LYS A 180 -22.58 -13.73 1.12
C LYS A 180 -21.39 -12.98 1.73
N GLY A 181 -21.45 -11.66 1.82
CA GLY A 181 -20.34 -10.86 2.32
C GLY A 181 -20.11 -10.99 3.81
N THR A 182 -18.92 -10.60 4.22
CA THR A 182 -18.43 -10.67 5.60
C THR A 182 -19.34 -9.92 6.58
N TRP A 183 -19.88 -8.75 6.23
CA TRP A 183 -20.79 -8.02 7.11
C TRP A 183 -22.05 -8.82 7.42
N LYS A 184 -22.68 -9.42 6.40
CA LYS A 184 -23.89 -10.22 6.59
C LYS A 184 -23.60 -11.49 7.36
N GLY A 185 -22.52 -12.19 7.01
CA GLY A 185 -22.16 -13.48 7.58
C GLY A 185 -21.64 -13.42 9.02
N GLN A 186 -20.89 -12.39 9.39
CA GLN A 186 -20.14 -12.34 10.65
C GLN A 186 -20.64 -11.27 11.64
N PHE A 187 -21.26 -10.19 11.12
CA PHE A 187 -21.71 -9.03 11.89
C PHE A 187 -23.24 -8.87 11.89
N GLY A 188 -23.98 -9.67 11.12
CA GLY A 188 -25.43 -9.58 11.01
C GLY A 188 -25.92 -8.46 10.08
N GLY A 189 -25.02 -7.83 9.33
CA GLY A 189 -25.28 -6.76 8.37
C GLY A 189 -24.39 -5.54 8.58
N GLU A 190 -24.32 -4.67 7.58
CA GLU A 190 -23.51 -3.43 7.56
C GLU A 190 -23.80 -2.50 8.75
N LYS A 191 -25.06 -2.41 9.21
CA LYS A 191 -25.46 -1.57 10.36
C LYS A 191 -24.77 -1.95 11.69
N ASN A 192 -24.20 -3.14 11.78
CA ASN A 192 -23.50 -3.64 12.96
C ASN A 192 -21.99 -3.80 12.73
N ALA A 193 -21.51 -3.61 11.50
CA ALA A 193 -20.12 -3.87 11.13
C ALA A 193 -19.20 -2.78 11.69
N GLY A 194 -18.54 -3.08 12.81
CA GLY A 194 -17.71 -2.14 13.58
C GLY A 194 -18.46 -1.44 14.73
N ALA A 195 -19.68 -1.88 15.07
CA ALA A 195 -20.42 -1.24 16.16
C ALA A 195 -19.68 -1.35 17.50
N GLY A 196 -19.53 -0.21 18.19
CA GLY A 196 -18.84 -0.15 19.47
C GLY A 196 -17.33 0.08 19.39
N THR A 197 -16.77 0.34 18.20
CA THR A 197 -15.37 0.75 18.03
C THR A 197 -15.24 2.19 17.51
N VAL A 198 -14.09 2.81 17.78
CA VAL A 198 -13.72 4.16 17.35
C VAL A 198 -12.38 4.12 16.60
N VAL A 199 -12.39 4.60 15.36
CA VAL A 199 -11.20 4.79 14.53
C VAL A 199 -10.72 6.23 14.68
N GLY A 200 -9.53 6.42 15.22
CA GLY A 200 -8.80 7.67 15.18
C GLY A 200 -8.08 7.84 13.84
N VAL A 201 -8.21 9.02 13.23
CA VAL A 201 -7.59 9.36 11.95
C VAL A 201 -6.68 10.57 12.17
N ILE A 202 -5.37 10.37 12.01
CA ILE A 202 -4.34 11.40 12.14
C ILE A 202 -3.92 11.80 10.73
N ASP A 203 -4.32 12.99 10.29
CA ASP A 203 -4.32 13.35 8.87
C ASP A 203 -4.50 14.88 8.65
N THR A 204 -5.01 15.31 7.49
CA THR A 204 -5.32 16.71 7.11
C THR A 204 -6.66 17.23 7.65
N GLY A 205 -7.41 16.43 8.40
CA GLY A 205 -8.71 16.81 9.00
C GLY A 205 -9.88 16.00 8.46
N TYR A 206 -11.09 16.58 8.50
CA TYR A 206 -12.26 16.03 7.78
C TYR A 206 -13.21 17.12 7.26
N ALA A 207 -14.01 16.79 6.25
CA ALA A 207 -15.08 17.65 5.71
C ALA A 207 -16.44 17.30 6.36
N PRO A 208 -17.01 18.12 7.27
CA PRO A 208 -18.19 17.74 8.05
C PRO A 208 -19.48 17.58 7.25
N ASP A 209 -19.55 18.21 6.07
CA ASP A 209 -20.66 18.15 5.13
C ASP A 209 -20.66 16.88 4.26
N ASN A 210 -19.59 16.07 4.32
CA ASN A 210 -19.49 14.85 3.54
C ASN A 210 -20.53 13.79 4.00
N PRO A 211 -21.31 13.19 3.07
CA PRO A 211 -22.35 12.21 3.41
C PRO A 211 -21.85 10.98 4.18
N PHE A 212 -20.58 10.59 4.02
CA PHE A 212 -19.99 9.50 4.80
C PHE A 212 -19.93 9.78 6.31
N PHE A 213 -19.99 11.05 6.71
CA PHE A 213 -19.91 11.49 8.10
C PHE A 213 -21.24 12.00 8.65
N ALA A 214 -22.33 11.87 7.88
CA ALA A 214 -23.65 12.25 8.32
C ALA A 214 -24.02 11.56 9.65
N GLY A 215 -24.52 12.34 10.60
CA GLY A 215 -24.88 11.84 11.92
C GLY A 215 -25.91 12.75 12.59
N SER A 216 -26.62 12.20 13.56
CA SER A 216 -27.55 12.95 14.38
C SER A 216 -26.82 13.71 15.49
N THR A 217 -27.37 14.85 15.91
CA THR A 217 -26.90 15.56 17.10
C THR A 217 -26.99 14.65 18.33
N VAL A 218 -25.88 14.50 19.04
CA VAL A 218 -25.78 13.69 20.24
C VAL A 218 -26.52 14.36 21.41
N LYS A 219 -27.23 13.57 22.21
CA LYS A 219 -28.05 14.07 23.33
C LYS A 219 -27.55 13.53 24.66
N PRO A 220 -27.80 14.21 25.79
CA PRO A 220 -27.57 13.65 27.12
C PRO A 220 -28.42 12.40 27.35
N LEU A 221 -27.97 11.51 28.24
CA LEU A 221 -28.78 10.37 28.68
C LEU A 221 -30.07 10.85 29.36
N LYS A 222 -31.18 10.18 29.06
CA LYS A 222 -32.49 10.51 29.65
C LYS A 222 -32.67 9.82 31.01
N GLY A 223 -32.88 10.59 32.07
CA GLY A 223 -33.14 10.08 33.42
C GLY A 223 -32.01 9.16 33.90
N ASN A 224 -32.36 7.96 34.41
CA ASN A 224 -31.40 6.97 34.89
C ASN A 224 -30.98 5.93 33.82
N SER A 225 -31.11 6.27 32.54
CA SER A 225 -30.73 5.36 31.44
C SER A 225 -29.22 5.11 31.46
N LYS A 226 -28.82 3.85 31.28
CA LYS A 226 -27.40 3.48 31.17
C LYS A 226 -26.89 3.66 29.74
N PRO A 227 -25.60 3.99 29.53
CA PRO A 227 -24.97 3.92 28.22
C PRO A 227 -25.14 2.55 27.57
N LYS A 228 -25.24 2.53 26.25
CA LYS A 228 -25.25 1.30 25.45
C LYS A 228 -24.05 1.28 24.52
N VAL A 229 -23.55 0.09 24.23
CA VAL A 229 -22.40 -0.10 23.35
C VAL A 229 -22.70 0.50 21.97
N GLY A 230 -21.81 1.35 21.47
CA GLY A 230 -21.92 1.95 20.13
C GLY A 230 -22.91 3.11 20.00
N GLU A 231 -23.68 3.44 21.05
CA GLU A 231 -24.61 4.58 21.07
C GLU A 231 -23.95 5.78 21.77
N PRO A 232 -23.64 6.88 21.05
CA PRO A 232 -23.02 8.06 21.65
C PRO A 232 -24.02 8.88 22.49
N TYR A 233 -23.51 9.53 23.54
CA TYR A 233 -24.26 10.38 24.45
C TYR A 233 -23.40 11.57 24.93
N LEU A 234 -24.03 12.63 25.42
CA LEU A 234 -23.29 13.72 26.06
C LEU A 234 -22.97 13.38 27.52
N ASP A 235 -21.71 13.51 27.91
CA ASP A 235 -21.27 13.38 29.30
C ASP A 235 -21.69 14.61 30.15
N ALA A 236 -21.40 14.57 31.45
CA ALA A 236 -21.75 15.67 32.36
C ALA A 236 -21.06 17.01 32.05
N LYS A 237 -19.99 17.00 31.24
CA LYS A 237 -19.25 18.18 30.78
C LYS A 237 -19.69 18.61 29.38
N GLY A 238 -20.69 17.96 28.78
CA GLY A 238 -21.16 18.25 27.43
C GLY A 238 -20.30 17.69 26.31
N ARG A 239 -19.33 16.81 26.61
CA ARG A 239 -18.49 16.13 25.61
C ARG A 239 -19.19 14.89 25.07
N ILE A 240 -18.89 14.50 23.84
CA ILE A 240 -19.44 13.27 23.27
C ILE A 240 -18.68 12.08 23.85
N ALA A 241 -19.42 11.16 24.45
CA ALA A 241 -18.93 9.92 25.01
C ALA A 241 -19.64 8.72 24.37
N MET A 242 -18.97 7.56 24.36
CA MET A 242 -19.56 6.32 23.87
C MET A 242 -19.03 5.12 24.67
N LEU A 243 -19.94 4.27 25.14
CA LEU A 243 -19.53 2.97 25.68
C LEU A 243 -19.06 2.09 24.51
N LYS A 244 -17.84 1.56 24.59
CA LYS A 244 -17.22 0.74 23.56
C LYS A 244 -17.49 -0.75 23.77
N ALA A 245 -17.14 -1.56 22.77
CA ALA A 245 -17.33 -3.02 22.79
C ALA A 245 -16.47 -3.73 23.85
N ASP A 246 -15.33 -3.16 24.21
CA ASP A 246 -14.43 -3.62 25.27
C ASP A 246 -14.93 -3.29 26.70
N GLY A 247 -16.02 -2.52 26.81
CA GLY A 247 -16.58 -2.06 28.07
C GLY A 247 -15.97 -0.78 28.63
N SER A 248 -14.93 -0.23 27.98
CA SER A 248 -14.39 1.08 28.30
C SER A 248 -15.22 2.19 27.62
N THR A 249 -14.93 3.46 27.93
CA THR A 249 -15.69 4.60 27.40
C THR A 249 -14.76 5.52 26.63
N PHE A 250 -15.07 5.75 25.37
CA PHE A 250 -14.48 6.84 24.59
C PHE A 250 -15.05 8.17 25.08
N VAL A 251 -14.21 9.20 25.21
CA VAL A 251 -14.66 10.58 25.42
C VAL A 251 -13.78 11.54 24.64
N GLY A 252 -14.36 12.30 23.73
CA GLY A 252 -13.62 13.24 22.89
C GLY A 252 -14.26 14.62 22.82
N GLU A 253 -13.52 15.56 22.24
CA GLU A 253 -13.88 16.96 22.14
C GLU A 253 -14.09 17.37 20.68
N CYS A 254 -15.08 18.24 20.45
CA CYS A 254 -15.21 18.94 19.18
C CYS A 254 -14.56 20.31 19.33
N GLN A 255 -13.26 20.38 19.02
CA GLN A 255 -12.45 21.57 19.26
C GLN A 255 -12.89 22.71 18.35
N VAL A 256 -13.14 23.89 18.93
CA VAL A 256 -13.48 25.11 18.18
C VAL A 256 -12.26 25.61 17.41
N GLY A 257 -12.47 26.08 16.19
CA GLY A 257 -11.45 26.68 15.33
C GLY A 257 -12.07 27.63 14.30
N GLU A 258 -11.25 28.07 13.35
CA GLU A 258 -11.72 28.91 12.23
C GLU A 258 -12.75 28.15 11.38
N ASP A 259 -13.86 28.82 11.08
CA ASP A 259 -15.02 28.25 10.37
C ASP A 259 -15.56 26.91 10.95
N PHE A 260 -15.27 26.67 12.23
CA PHE A 260 -15.68 25.46 12.95
C PHE A 260 -16.08 25.79 14.39
N ASP A 261 -17.39 25.89 14.65
CA ASP A 261 -17.93 26.34 15.94
C ASP A 261 -18.00 25.25 17.03
N GLY A 262 -17.46 24.06 16.76
CA GLY A 262 -17.50 22.91 17.67
C GLY A 262 -18.84 22.15 17.69
N SER A 263 -19.84 22.53 16.88
CA SER A 263 -21.13 21.84 16.81
C SER A 263 -21.22 20.77 15.72
N LEU A 264 -20.19 20.67 14.86
CA LEU A 264 -20.17 19.81 13.68
C LEU A 264 -19.80 18.34 13.96
N CYS A 265 -19.39 18.00 15.19
CA CYS A 265 -19.32 16.62 15.65
C CYS A 265 -20.72 16.07 15.93
N ASN A 266 -20.92 14.78 15.68
CA ASN A 266 -22.24 14.17 15.65
C ASN A 266 -22.17 12.68 16.07
N SER A 267 -23.25 11.92 15.86
CA SER A 267 -23.29 10.49 16.22
C SER A 267 -22.39 9.57 15.37
N LYS A 268 -21.64 10.10 14.40
CA LYS A 268 -20.70 9.41 13.53
C LYS A 268 -19.27 9.86 13.81
N VAL A 269 -19.00 11.16 13.73
CA VAL A 269 -17.72 11.78 14.11
C VAL A 269 -17.85 12.29 15.54
N LEU A 270 -17.27 11.58 16.51
CA LEU A 270 -17.47 11.88 17.93
C LEU A 270 -16.58 13.02 18.43
N SER A 271 -15.44 13.23 17.77
CA SER A 271 -14.39 14.14 18.19
C SER A 271 -13.65 14.64 16.95
N ALA A 272 -13.23 15.90 16.99
CA ALA A 272 -12.46 16.53 15.94
C ALA A 272 -11.53 17.57 16.55
N ARG A 273 -10.23 17.39 16.34
CA ARG A 273 -9.16 18.17 16.94
C ARG A 273 -8.11 18.54 15.92
N TYR A 274 -7.34 19.59 16.18
CA TYR A 274 -6.22 20.01 15.35
C TYR A 274 -5.02 20.42 16.21
N PHE A 275 -3.82 20.28 15.64
CA PHE A 275 -2.55 20.57 16.29
C PHE A 275 -1.72 21.45 15.34
N ALA A 276 -1.81 22.77 15.52
CA ALA A 276 -1.28 23.76 14.59
C ALA A 276 0.02 24.43 15.07
N ASP A 277 0.41 24.29 16.34
CA ASP A 277 1.47 25.11 16.94
C ASP A 277 2.76 25.14 16.10
N ALA A 278 3.27 23.97 15.69
CA ALA A 278 4.48 23.87 14.86
C ALA A 278 4.32 24.52 13.47
N PHE A 279 3.15 24.40 12.86
CA PHE A 279 2.82 25.04 11.59
C PHE A 279 2.77 26.56 11.75
N LEU A 280 2.10 27.05 12.80
CA LEU A 280 1.96 28.48 13.07
C LEU A 280 3.30 29.15 13.39
N ASP A 281 4.21 28.43 14.05
CA ASP A 281 5.56 28.91 14.38
C ASP A 281 6.49 28.92 13.15
N THR A 282 6.27 28.03 12.19
CA THR A 282 7.15 27.84 11.01
C THR A 282 6.67 28.61 9.79
N VAL A 283 5.35 28.71 9.59
CA VAL A 283 4.74 29.26 8.37
C VAL A 283 4.01 30.58 8.68
N PRO A 284 4.55 31.73 8.23
CA PRO A 284 3.91 33.02 8.36
C PRO A 284 2.55 33.05 7.66
N GLU A 285 1.61 33.85 8.18
CA GLU A 285 0.25 33.95 7.63
C GLU A 285 0.21 34.29 6.13
N ALA A 286 1.18 35.09 5.64
CA ALA A 286 1.27 35.48 4.24
C ALA A 286 1.61 34.33 3.29
N ASP A 287 2.24 33.27 3.80
CA ASP A 287 2.73 32.14 3.02
C ASP A 287 1.81 30.93 3.12
N ARG A 288 0.77 30.97 3.98
CA ARG A 288 -0.24 29.91 4.11
C ARG A 288 -1.14 29.85 2.89
N ALA A 289 -1.69 28.67 2.62
CA ALA A 289 -2.59 28.47 1.50
C ALA A 289 -3.84 29.33 1.74
N PRO A 290 -4.36 30.05 0.73
CA PRO A 290 -5.50 30.94 0.92
C PRO A 290 -6.77 30.28 1.46
N GLN A 291 -6.88 28.96 1.31
CA GLN A 291 -7.99 28.14 1.79
C GLN A 291 -7.72 27.50 3.15
N GLU A 292 -6.49 27.54 3.66
CA GLU A 292 -6.14 26.91 4.92
C GLU A 292 -6.80 27.63 6.09
N VAL A 293 -7.35 26.85 7.02
CA VAL A 293 -8.09 27.32 8.19
C VAL A 293 -7.62 26.57 9.43
N ILE A 294 -7.33 27.31 10.50
CA ILE A 294 -6.83 26.76 11.77
C ILE A 294 -7.98 26.12 12.55
N SER A 295 -8.39 24.94 12.09
CA SER A 295 -9.47 24.12 12.62
C SER A 295 -9.32 22.66 12.20
N PRO A 296 -10.18 21.74 12.66
CA PRO A 296 -10.17 20.34 12.22
C PRO A 296 -10.66 20.12 10.77
N VAL A 297 -11.04 21.18 10.05
CA VAL A 297 -11.56 21.09 8.69
C VAL A 297 -10.45 20.68 7.73
N ASP A 298 -10.77 19.68 6.90
CA ASP A 298 -9.90 19.25 5.82
C ASP A 298 -10.07 20.14 4.60
N ILE A 299 -8.95 20.62 4.07
CA ILE A 299 -8.90 21.44 2.86
C ILE A 299 -8.07 20.80 1.75
N ASP A 300 -7.39 19.68 2.03
CA ASP A 300 -6.53 18.96 1.08
C ASP A 300 -7.23 17.75 0.45
N ASN A 301 -8.28 17.22 1.09
CA ASN A 301 -9.05 16.01 0.76
C ASN A 301 -8.54 14.71 1.42
N HIS A 302 -7.25 14.59 1.72
CA HIS A 302 -6.64 13.33 2.11
C HIS A 302 -7.25 12.73 3.40
N GLY A 303 -7.40 13.53 4.46
CA GLY A 303 -8.00 13.08 5.72
C GLY A 303 -9.46 12.68 5.61
N THR A 304 -10.25 13.41 4.81
CA THR A 304 -11.63 13.01 4.50
C THR A 304 -11.68 11.67 3.76
N HIS A 305 -10.75 11.45 2.84
CA HIS A 305 -10.66 10.23 2.04
C HIS A 305 -10.25 9.02 2.88
N THR A 306 -9.23 9.17 3.72
CA THR A 306 -8.76 8.08 4.59
C THR A 306 -9.80 7.75 5.67
N ALA A 307 -10.42 8.75 6.30
CA ALA A 307 -11.46 8.54 7.31
C ALA A 307 -12.71 7.86 6.75
N SER A 308 -13.17 8.29 5.57
CA SER A 308 -14.34 7.69 4.91
C SER A 308 -14.04 6.28 4.37
N THR A 309 -12.82 5.99 3.94
CA THR A 309 -12.39 4.64 3.57
C THR A 309 -12.43 3.68 4.78
N ALA A 310 -11.89 4.12 5.94
CA ALA A 310 -11.85 3.27 7.12
C ALA A 310 -13.25 3.01 7.70
N ALA A 311 -14.03 4.07 7.86
CA ALA A 311 -15.27 4.02 8.63
C ALA A 311 -16.36 4.95 8.08
N GLY A 312 -16.43 5.27 6.80
CA GLY A 312 -17.56 6.01 6.22
C GLY A 312 -18.89 5.25 6.37
N ASN A 313 -20.00 5.98 6.56
CA ASN A 313 -21.34 5.39 6.64
C ASN A 313 -21.69 4.53 5.42
N ALA A 314 -22.51 3.50 5.63
CA ALA A 314 -23.11 2.74 4.53
C ALA A 314 -24.31 3.45 3.90
N GLY A 315 -24.64 3.07 2.67
CA GLY A 315 -25.80 3.61 1.96
C GLY A 315 -25.54 4.96 1.28
N VAL A 316 -24.27 5.32 1.06
CA VAL A 316 -23.89 6.61 0.48
C VAL A 316 -23.71 6.49 -1.02
N THR A 317 -24.48 7.25 -1.79
CA THR A 317 -24.32 7.36 -3.25
C THR A 317 -23.14 8.27 -3.58
N GLN A 318 -22.21 7.75 -4.38
CA GLN A 318 -20.98 8.46 -4.75
C GLN A 318 -21.11 9.04 -6.15
N THR A 319 -20.82 10.32 -6.32
CA THR A 319 -20.87 10.99 -7.63
C THR A 319 -19.58 11.76 -7.87
N VAL A 320 -18.93 11.50 -9.01
CA VAL A 320 -17.71 12.19 -9.44
C VAL A 320 -17.97 12.77 -10.83
N ASP A 321 -17.73 14.06 -11.01
CA ASP A 321 -17.96 14.78 -12.29
C ASP A 321 -19.36 14.53 -12.90
N GLY A 322 -20.38 14.51 -12.03
CA GLY A 322 -21.77 14.25 -12.42
C GLY A 322 -22.08 12.82 -12.89
N ARG A 323 -21.13 11.89 -12.79
CA ARG A 323 -21.34 10.45 -13.01
C ARG A 323 -21.58 9.77 -11.67
N ASN A 324 -22.66 8.99 -11.59
CA ASN A 324 -22.98 8.17 -10.43
C ASN A 324 -22.11 6.90 -10.44
N PHE A 325 -21.45 6.64 -9.31
CA PHE A 325 -20.62 5.46 -9.05
C PHE A 325 -21.26 4.53 -8.01
N GLY A 326 -22.59 4.52 -7.95
CA GLY A 326 -23.36 3.64 -7.08
C GLY A 326 -23.26 3.99 -5.60
N VAL A 327 -23.73 3.05 -4.78
CA VAL A 327 -23.78 3.15 -3.33
C VAL A 327 -22.61 2.41 -2.72
N SER A 328 -21.92 3.01 -1.75
CA SER A 328 -20.79 2.39 -1.04
C SER A 328 -20.78 2.74 0.45
N SER A 329 -19.71 2.34 1.12
CA SER A 329 -19.41 2.61 2.53
C SER A 329 -17.90 2.57 2.80
N GLY A 330 -17.48 2.93 4.02
CA GLY A 330 -16.17 2.53 4.52
C GLY A 330 -16.13 1.05 4.91
N VAL A 331 -14.95 0.53 5.27
CA VAL A 331 -14.77 -0.89 5.67
C VAL A 331 -15.55 -1.24 6.95
N ALA A 332 -15.59 -0.34 7.93
CA ALA A 332 -16.33 -0.48 9.18
C ALA A 332 -17.43 0.59 9.32
N PRO A 333 -18.56 0.47 8.59
CA PRO A 333 -19.55 1.54 8.49
C PRO A 333 -20.27 1.88 9.80
N ALA A 334 -20.33 0.95 10.77
CA ALA A 334 -20.92 1.19 12.09
C ALA A 334 -19.92 1.70 13.15
N ALA A 335 -18.61 1.65 12.87
CA ALA A 335 -17.59 2.25 13.72
C ALA A 335 -17.72 3.77 13.72
N LYS A 336 -17.21 4.40 14.79
CA LYS A 336 -17.20 5.87 14.92
C LYS A 336 -15.83 6.42 14.59
N ILE A 337 -15.77 7.73 14.34
CA ILE A 337 -14.55 8.41 13.91
C ILE A 337 -14.15 9.45 14.95
N SER A 338 -12.84 9.58 15.17
CA SER A 338 -12.21 10.68 15.88
C SER A 338 -11.13 11.28 14.98
N VAL A 339 -11.18 12.58 14.73
CA VAL A 339 -10.28 13.26 13.78
C VAL A 339 -9.21 14.04 14.52
N TYR A 340 -7.96 13.93 14.05
CA TYR A 340 -6.80 14.64 14.57
C TYR A 340 -6.02 15.26 13.40
N LYS A 341 -6.24 16.55 13.10
CA LYS A 341 -5.53 17.26 12.05
C LYS A 341 -4.11 17.62 12.50
N VAL A 342 -3.11 17.15 11.77
CA VAL A 342 -1.67 17.44 12.02
C VAL A 342 -0.92 17.90 10.78
N CYS A 343 -1.56 17.81 9.62
CA CYS A 343 -1.03 18.23 8.33
C CYS A 343 -1.75 19.49 7.86
N TRP A 344 -0.99 20.41 7.26
CA TRP A 344 -1.42 21.76 6.92
C TRP A 344 -0.90 22.15 5.53
N GLU A 345 -1.67 22.93 4.78
CA GLU A 345 -1.30 23.41 3.46
C GLU A 345 -0.75 24.84 3.50
N ASP A 346 0.24 25.10 2.65
CA ASP A 346 0.76 26.43 2.42
C ASP A 346 1.05 26.70 0.93
N THR A 347 1.75 27.79 0.63
CA THR A 347 2.11 28.17 -0.74
C THR A 347 3.48 27.66 -1.17
N ASP A 348 4.23 27.04 -0.26
CA ASP A 348 5.57 26.51 -0.48
C ASP A 348 5.61 25.03 -0.07
N PRO A 349 5.67 24.10 -1.03
CA PRO A 349 5.62 22.67 -0.73
C PRO A 349 6.68 22.20 0.28
N ASP A 350 7.75 22.96 0.48
CA ASP A 350 8.84 22.64 1.42
C ASP A 350 8.53 23.05 2.88
N THR A 351 7.57 23.96 3.11
CA THR A 351 7.19 24.44 4.46
C THR A 351 5.82 23.94 4.94
N GLY A 352 4.99 23.47 4.01
CA GLY A 352 3.70 22.84 4.28
C GLY A 352 3.86 21.38 4.71
N GLY A 353 2.81 20.81 5.30
CA GLY A 353 2.74 19.38 5.60
C GLY A 353 2.58 19.04 7.08
N CYS A 354 3.10 17.87 7.46
CA CYS A 354 2.82 17.22 8.74
C CYS A 354 4.03 17.30 9.68
N TYR A 355 3.81 17.74 10.93
CA TYR A 355 4.89 17.90 11.90
C TYR A 355 4.93 16.76 12.92
N ASN A 356 6.12 16.23 13.20
CA ASN A 356 6.31 15.13 14.16
C ASN A 356 5.80 15.48 15.57
N SER A 357 6.01 16.71 16.04
CA SER A 357 5.50 17.18 17.33
C SER A 357 3.96 17.18 17.39
N ALA A 358 3.30 17.63 16.31
CA ALA A 358 1.86 17.58 16.16
C ALA A 358 1.34 16.14 16.09
N ALA A 359 2.02 15.25 15.36
CA ALA A 359 1.69 13.83 15.31
C ALA A 359 1.78 13.17 16.70
N ILE A 360 2.83 13.43 17.47
CA ILE A 360 2.97 12.91 18.85
C ILE A 360 1.85 13.45 19.74
N ALA A 361 1.53 14.74 19.66
CA ALA A 361 0.44 15.34 20.42
C ALA A 361 -0.92 14.72 20.06
N ALA A 362 -1.17 14.46 18.78
CA ALA A 362 -2.35 13.77 18.29
C ALA A 362 -2.44 12.32 18.80
N ILE A 363 -1.34 11.56 18.75
CA ILE A 363 -1.29 10.18 19.27
C ILE A 363 -1.56 10.17 20.77
N ASN A 364 -0.90 11.05 21.53
CA ASN A 364 -1.14 11.20 22.96
C ASN A 364 -2.61 11.49 23.25
N GLN A 365 -3.21 12.41 22.49
CA GLN A 365 -4.61 12.73 22.68
C GLN A 365 -5.54 11.58 22.29
N ALA A 366 -5.23 10.83 21.24
CA ALA A 366 -6.01 9.68 20.84
C ALA A 366 -6.02 8.56 21.88
N ILE A 367 -4.89 8.36 22.58
CA ILE A 367 -4.82 7.46 23.74
C ILE A 367 -5.75 7.93 24.85
N LEU A 368 -5.71 9.22 25.19
CA LEU A 368 -6.54 9.80 26.25
C LEU A 368 -8.04 9.79 25.93
N ASP A 369 -8.40 9.97 24.66
CA ASP A 369 -9.79 9.92 24.20
C ASP A 369 -10.31 8.47 24.18
N GLY A 370 -9.41 7.48 24.09
CA GLY A 370 -9.72 6.06 24.19
C GLY A 370 -10.14 5.40 22.87
N VAL A 371 -9.51 5.78 21.76
CA VAL A 371 -9.75 5.14 20.44
C VAL A 371 -9.35 3.65 20.46
N ASP A 372 -9.89 2.83 19.56
CA ASP A 372 -9.52 1.41 19.43
C ASP A 372 -8.47 1.18 18.34
N VAL A 373 -8.50 2.02 17.31
CA VAL A 373 -7.68 1.91 16.11
C VAL A 373 -7.17 3.28 15.69
N LEU A 374 -5.93 3.37 15.24
CA LEU A 374 -5.34 4.53 14.59
C LEU A 374 -5.04 4.21 13.12
N ASN A 375 -5.47 5.09 12.23
CA ASN A 375 -4.97 5.18 10.87
C ASN A 375 -3.96 6.33 10.77
N PHE A 376 -2.76 6.03 10.27
CA PHE A 376 -1.70 7.01 10.02
C PHE A 376 -1.22 6.89 8.57
N SER A 377 -1.71 7.77 7.71
CA SER A 377 -1.46 7.75 6.26
C SER A 377 -0.44 8.81 5.84
N ILE A 378 0.57 9.00 6.68
CA ILE A 378 1.63 10.01 6.54
C ILE A 378 2.96 9.27 6.39
N SER A 379 3.97 9.91 5.81
CA SER A 379 5.34 9.36 5.74
C SER A 379 5.95 9.14 7.13
N GLY A 380 7.03 8.36 7.20
CA GLY A 380 7.70 8.01 8.45
C GLY A 380 9.12 7.50 8.19
N SER A 381 9.84 7.07 9.23
CA SER A 381 11.23 6.61 9.08
C SER A 381 11.34 5.29 8.30
N ALA A 382 12.38 5.20 7.46
CA ALA A 382 12.82 3.99 6.77
C ALA A 382 14.04 3.32 7.43
N THR A 383 14.79 4.07 8.25
CA THR A 383 16.12 3.71 8.76
C THR A 383 16.12 3.36 10.25
N THR A 384 15.09 3.74 11.00
CA THR A 384 14.94 3.39 12.42
C THR A 384 13.55 2.81 12.73
N THR A 385 13.47 2.07 13.84
CA THR A 385 12.21 1.59 14.43
C THR A 385 11.79 2.40 15.65
N THR A 386 12.65 3.29 16.15
CA THR A 386 12.50 4.00 17.43
C THR A 386 12.50 5.52 17.28
N ASP A 387 12.12 6.05 16.11
CA ASP A 387 11.85 7.48 15.99
C ASP A 387 10.74 7.92 16.97
N PRO A 388 10.70 9.20 17.39
CA PRO A 388 9.76 9.65 18.42
C PRO A 388 8.28 9.41 18.11
N VAL A 389 7.87 9.47 16.83
CA VAL A 389 6.48 9.19 16.42
C VAL A 389 6.20 7.69 16.55
N SER A 390 7.14 6.85 16.12
CA SER A 390 7.07 5.40 16.32
C SER A 390 6.97 5.03 17.81
N LEU A 391 7.75 5.66 18.70
CA LEU A 391 7.66 5.42 20.15
C LEU A 391 6.32 5.89 20.76
N ALA A 392 5.71 6.95 20.22
CA ALA A 392 4.35 7.33 20.59
C ALA A 392 3.34 6.24 20.17
N PHE A 393 3.51 5.64 19.00
CA PHE A 393 2.71 4.49 18.59
C PHE A 393 2.95 3.24 19.45
N LEU A 394 4.15 3.01 19.98
CA LEU A 394 4.38 1.96 20.97
C LEU A 394 3.50 2.18 22.21
N SER A 395 3.39 3.43 22.67
CA SER A 395 2.52 3.77 23.80
C SER A 395 1.05 3.53 23.47
N ALA A 396 0.61 3.87 22.25
CA ALA A 396 -0.75 3.58 21.78
C ALA A 396 -1.02 2.07 21.73
N THR A 397 -0.13 1.29 21.12
CA THR A 397 -0.21 -0.17 21.06
C THR A 397 -0.23 -0.80 22.46
N SER A 398 0.58 -0.28 23.38
CA SER A 398 0.61 -0.73 24.78
C SER A 398 -0.68 -0.40 25.54
N ALA A 399 -1.41 0.64 25.12
CA ALA A 399 -2.76 0.96 25.60
C ALA A 399 -3.86 0.12 24.93
N GLY A 400 -3.50 -0.85 24.07
CA GLY A 400 -4.45 -1.71 23.37
C GLY A 400 -4.96 -1.14 22.04
N ILE A 401 -4.36 -0.07 21.53
CA ILE A 401 -4.79 0.60 20.30
C ILE A 401 -4.06 0.01 19.10
N PHE A 402 -4.80 -0.48 18.11
CA PHE A 402 -4.20 -1.01 16.89
C PHE A 402 -3.74 0.12 15.96
N VAL A 403 -2.51 0.06 15.44
CA VAL A 403 -1.96 1.09 14.53
C VAL A 403 -1.78 0.52 13.12
N ALA A 404 -2.47 1.11 12.15
CA ALA A 404 -2.24 0.91 10.72
C ALA A 404 -1.49 2.11 10.15
N ALA A 405 -0.39 1.87 9.44
CA ALA A 405 0.40 2.92 8.80
C ALA A 405 0.75 2.57 7.35
N SER A 406 0.76 3.58 6.48
CA SER A 406 1.13 3.44 5.07
C SER A 406 2.60 3.03 4.88
N ALA A 407 2.89 2.12 3.95
CA ALA A 407 4.27 1.70 3.66
C ALA A 407 5.12 2.78 2.97
N GLY A 408 4.50 3.77 2.33
CA GLY A 408 5.18 4.78 1.50
C GLY A 408 4.90 4.57 0.00
N ASN A 409 5.12 5.62 -0.78
CA ASN A 409 4.81 5.66 -2.23
C ASN A 409 6.06 5.81 -3.11
N SER A 410 7.23 5.42 -2.60
CA SER A 410 8.54 5.60 -3.27
C SER A 410 9.05 4.34 -3.97
N GLY A 411 8.19 3.33 -4.17
CA GLY A 411 8.50 2.14 -4.94
C GLY A 411 8.68 2.41 -6.45
N PRO A 412 9.14 1.42 -7.24
CA PRO A 412 9.29 0.00 -6.87
C PRO A 412 10.71 -0.38 -6.43
N THR A 413 11.63 0.57 -6.27
CA THR A 413 12.99 0.26 -5.84
C THR A 413 13.00 -0.30 -4.42
N ALA A 414 13.93 -1.22 -4.15
CA ALA A 414 14.12 -1.84 -2.85
C ALA A 414 14.44 -0.80 -1.76
N SER A 415 14.15 -1.15 -0.51
CA SER A 415 14.49 -0.33 0.67
C SER A 415 13.88 1.07 0.69
N THR A 416 12.62 1.16 0.29
CA THR A 416 11.83 2.40 0.27
C THR A 416 10.69 2.39 1.30
N VAL A 417 10.55 1.30 2.06
CA VAL A 417 9.47 1.09 3.03
C VAL A 417 9.70 1.86 4.33
N ASN A 418 8.64 2.51 4.80
CA ASN A 418 8.60 3.26 6.06
C ASN A 418 7.95 2.43 7.17
N HIS A 419 7.96 2.95 8.40
CA HIS A 419 7.29 2.38 9.57
C HIS A 419 7.77 0.96 9.91
N GLY A 420 9.08 0.82 10.13
CA GLY A 420 9.72 -0.46 10.39
C GLY A 420 9.35 -1.15 11.70
N ALA A 421 8.75 -0.42 12.65
CA ALA A 421 8.56 -0.90 14.01
C ALA A 421 7.60 -2.11 14.12
N PRO A 422 7.86 -3.05 15.05
CA PRO A 422 7.07 -4.28 15.17
C PRO A 422 5.66 -4.04 15.71
N TRP A 423 5.45 -3.00 16.53
CA TRP A 423 4.17 -2.62 17.13
C TRP A 423 3.19 -1.90 16.18
N MET A 424 3.60 -1.65 14.93
CA MET A 424 2.78 -1.05 13.87
C MET A 424 2.47 -2.08 12.78
N THR A 425 1.34 -1.93 12.10
CA THR A 425 1.02 -2.68 10.88
C THR A 425 1.27 -1.83 9.65
N THR A 426 2.32 -2.14 8.90
CA THR A 426 2.76 -1.40 7.71
C THR A 426 2.07 -1.95 6.45
N VAL A 427 1.39 -1.07 5.71
CA VAL A 427 0.44 -1.48 4.67
C VAL A 427 0.89 -1.06 3.27
N ALA A 428 1.12 -2.04 2.41
CA ALA A 428 1.34 -1.82 0.98
C ALA A 428 0.03 -1.66 0.20
N ALA A 429 0.13 -1.07 -0.99
CA ALA A 429 -1.01 -0.81 -1.86
C ALA A 429 -1.10 -1.82 -3.01
N SER A 430 -2.31 -2.29 -3.29
CA SER A 430 -2.61 -3.08 -4.49
C SER A 430 -3.77 -2.52 -5.30
N THR A 431 -3.81 -2.92 -6.57
CA THR A 431 -5.00 -2.82 -7.40
C THR A 431 -6.08 -3.79 -6.92
N PHE A 432 -7.34 -3.46 -7.19
CA PHE A 432 -8.49 -4.29 -6.83
C PHE A 432 -9.52 -4.38 -7.96
N SER A 433 -9.60 -3.38 -8.82
CA SER A 433 -10.43 -3.43 -10.04
C SER A 433 -9.72 -2.76 -11.20
N TYR A 434 -10.03 -3.24 -12.40
CA TYR A 434 -9.63 -2.64 -13.67
C TYR A 434 -10.85 -2.35 -14.54
N GLU A 435 -12.05 -2.21 -13.98
CA GLU A 435 -13.26 -1.99 -14.78
C GLU A 435 -13.39 -0.56 -15.35
N LEU A 436 -12.74 0.41 -14.70
CA LEU A 436 -12.70 1.80 -15.14
C LEU A 436 -11.60 2.03 -16.17
N GLN A 437 -11.94 1.79 -17.44
CA GLN A 437 -11.01 1.84 -18.58
C GLN A 437 -11.49 2.78 -19.68
N GLY A 438 -10.51 3.33 -20.39
CA GLY A 438 -10.69 4.04 -21.65
C GLY A 438 -9.76 3.50 -22.71
N THR A 439 -9.96 3.95 -23.95
CA THR A 439 -9.12 3.53 -25.09
C THR A 439 -8.61 4.73 -25.86
N ALA A 440 -7.31 4.74 -26.17
CA ALA A 440 -6.74 5.56 -27.22
C ALA A 440 -6.80 4.80 -28.55
N GLU A 441 -7.69 5.21 -29.45
CA GLU A 441 -7.86 4.63 -30.79
C GLU A 441 -7.16 5.49 -31.85
N PHE A 442 -6.14 4.93 -32.48
CA PHE A 442 -5.36 5.58 -33.53
C PHE A 442 -6.04 5.43 -34.89
N SER A 443 -5.84 6.39 -35.80
CA SER A 443 -6.44 6.38 -37.14
C SER A 443 -5.99 5.22 -38.04
N ASP A 444 -4.91 4.52 -37.68
CA ASP A 444 -4.46 3.30 -38.35
C ASP A 444 -5.13 2.02 -37.83
N GLY A 445 -6.08 2.16 -36.89
CA GLY A 445 -6.83 1.06 -36.28
C GLY A 445 -6.20 0.47 -35.01
N THR A 446 -5.00 0.92 -34.61
CA THR A 446 -4.35 0.46 -33.38
C THR A 446 -5.05 1.03 -32.16
N LYS A 447 -5.12 0.23 -31.08
CA LYS A 447 -5.85 0.58 -29.87
C LYS A 447 -5.02 0.28 -28.63
N TYR A 448 -4.99 1.24 -27.71
CA TYR A 448 -4.32 1.10 -26.43
C TYR A 448 -5.31 1.34 -25.30
N ARG A 449 -5.44 0.38 -24.41
CA ARG A 449 -6.29 0.48 -23.22
C ARG A 449 -5.51 1.19 -22.11
N GLY A 450 -6.20 1.97 -21.31
CA GLY A 450 -5.65 2.48 -20.06
C GLY A 450 -6.74 2.86 -19.06
N ALA A 451 -6.34 3.12 -17.82
CA ALA A 451 -7.26 3.58 -16.78
C ALA A 451 -7.89 4.93 -17.18
N SER A 452 -9.18 5.08 -16.91
CA SER A 452 -9.93 6.30 -17.20
C SER A 452 -11.29 6.29 -16.53
N ILE A 453 -11.70 7.46 -16.04
CA ILE A 453 -13.08 7.74 -15.62
C ILE A 453 -13.80 8.72 -16.55
N MET A 454 -13.19 9.12 -17.68
CA MET A 454 -13.76 10.12 -18.59
C MET A 454 -15.21 9.79 -18.94
N ARG A 455 -16.10 10.78 -18.81
CA ARG A 455 -17.51 10.61 -19.17
C ARG A 455 -17.73 10.70 -20.67
N THR A 456 -17.01 11.61 -21.32
CA THR A 456 -17.13 11.86 -22.76
C THR A 456 -15.75 11.74 -23.39
N GLY A 457 -15.68 10.97 -24.47
CA GLY A 457 -14.46 10.79 -25.24
C GLY A 457 -14.07 12.02 -26.04
N VAL A 458 -12.87 11.98 -26.62
CA VAL A 458 -12.37 12.99 -27.55
C VAL A 458 -12.51 12.44 -28.97
N PRO A 459 -13.16 13.17 -29.91
CA PRO A 459 -13.14 12.81 -31.32
C PRO A 459 -11.72 12.69 -31.88
N ALA A 460 -11.57 12.04 -33.03
CA ALA A 460 -10.27 11.90 -33.68
C ALA A 460 -9.61 13.27 -33.88
N SER A 461 -8.51 13.51 -33.16
CA SER A 461 -7.81 14.79 -33.09
C SER A 461 -6.31 14.58 -33.33
N PRO A 462 -5.57 15.60 -33.80
CA PRO A 462 -4.12 15.51 -33.89
C PRO A 462 -3.51 15.22 -32.51
N VAL A 463 -2.45 14.39 -32.47
CA VAL A 463 -1.73 14.04 -31.23
C VAL A 463 -0.30 14.58 -31.26
N VAL A 464 0.23 14.98 -30.11
CA VAL A 464 1.61 15.48 -29.98
C VAL A 464 2.29 14.90 -28.74
N LEU A 465 3.58 14.55 -28.86
CA LEU A 465 4.40 14.28 -27.68
C LEU A 465 4.68 15.59 -26.95
N ALA A 466 4.50 15.63 -25.65
CA ALA A 466 4.69 16.86 -24.86
C ALA A 466 6.10 17.48 -25.04
N ALA A 467 7.14 16.65 -25.20
CA ALA A 467 8.50 17.10 -25.53
C ALA A 467 8.59 17.96 -26.80
N ASN A 468 7.73 17.69 -27.81
CA ASN A 468 7.68 18.44 -29.06
C ASN A 468 6.78 19.69 -28.97
N ALA A 469 6.06 19.85 -27.86
CA ALA A 469 5.17 20.96 -27.58
C ALA A 469 5.70 21.89 -26.46
N ALA A 470 6.99 21.82 -26.17
CA ALA A 470 7.63 22.59 -25.11
C ALA A 470 7.50 24.11 -25.29
N ALA A 471 7.19 24.80 -24.18
CA ALA A 471 7.37 26.23 -24.03
C ALA A 471 8.87 26.60 -24.01
N ALA A 472 9.17 27.87 -24.33
CA ALA A 472 10.55 28.35 -24.35
C ALA A 472 11.17 28.25 -22.94
N GLY A 473 12.32 27.59 -22.82
CA GLY A 473 13.05 27.43 -21.56
C GLY A 473 12.48 26.37 -20.60
N ALA A 474 11.45 25.61 -20.99
CA ALA A 474 10.84 24.61 -20.12
C ALA A 474 11.80 23.44 -19.83
N ALA A 475 11.98 23.12 -18.54
CA ALA A 475 12.63 21.90 -18.10
C ALA A 475 11.64 20.72 -18.13
N THR A 476 12.09 19.56 -18.62
CA THR A 476 11.29 18.31 -18.65
C THR A 476 9.85 18.45 -19.21
N PRO A 477 9.64 19.08 -20.38
CA PRO A 477 8.30 19.31 -20.94
C PRO A 477 7.56 18.00 -21.26
N ASN A 478 8.27 16.88 -21.40
CA ASN A 478 7.67 15.55 -21.54
C ASN A 478 6.76 15.17 -20.35
N LEU A 479 6.99 15.76 -19.17
CA LEU A 479 6.17 15.53 -17.99
C LEU A 479 4.89 16.37 -17.98
N CYS A 480 4.66 17.32 -18.88
CA CYS A 480 3.51 18.23 -18.85
C CYS A 480 3.36 18.97 -17.51
N GLY A 481 4.47 19.40 -16.90
CA GLY A 481 4.44 20.21 -15.68
C GLY A 481 3.81 21.60 -15.89
N PRO A 482 3.35 22.28 -14.83
CA PRO A 482 2.79 23.63 -14.94
C PRO A 482 3.67 24.57 -15.76
N ASN A 483 3.06 25.29 -16.70
CA ASN A 483 3.70 26.25 -17.62
C ASN A 483 4.77 25.66 -18.55
N THR A 484 4.87 24.34 -18.70
CA THR A 484 5.88 23.71 -19.57
C THR A 484 5.43 23.55 -21.03
N LEU A 485 4.13 23.72 -21.33
CA LEU A 485 3.58 23.53 -22.67
C LEU A 485 3.29 24.86 -23.39
N ASP A 486 3.66 24.92 -24.67
CA ASP A 486 3.39 26.05 -25.56
C ASP A 486 1.95 25.96 -26.11
N PRO A 487 1.05 26.92 -25.78
CA PRO A 487 -0.33 26.90 -26.25
C PRO A 487 -0.47 26.84 -27.78
N ALA A 488 0.45 27.46 -28.53
CA ALA A 488 0.43 27.45 -29.99
C ALA A 488 0.69 26.05 -30.58
N LYS A 489 1.32 25.16 -29.82
CA LYS A 489 1.62 23.77 -30.20
C LYS A 489 0.64 22.77 -29.60
N VAL A 490 -0.22 23.16 -28.66
CA VAL A 490 -1.13 22.25 -27.94
C VAL A 490 -2.61 22.47 -28.29
N THR A 491 -3.01 23.69 -28.64
CA THR A 491 -4.42 24.03 -28.91
C THR A 491 -5.10 23.04 -29.87
N GLY A 492 -6.18 22.40 -29.43
CA GLY A 492 -6.96 21.44 -30.23
C GLY A 492 -6.35 20.05 -30.38
N ARG A 493 -5.27 19.73 -29.67
CA ARG A 493 -4.56 18.44 -29.77
C ARG A 493 -4.74 17.58 -28.53
N ILE A 494 -4.56 16.27 -28.71
CA ILE A 494 -4.32 15.33 -27.62
C ILE A 494 -2.82 15.33 -27.31
N VAL A 495 -2.45 15.42 -26.03
CA VAL A 495 -1.05 15.47 -25.61
C VAL A 495 -0.64 14.15 -24.94
N VAL A 496 0.48 13.57 -25.37
CA VAL A 496 1.09 12.41 -24.69
C VAL A 496 2.07 12.92 -23.65
N CYS A 497 1.76 12.66 -22.37
CA CYS A 497 2.53 13.10 -21.21
C CYS A 497 3.14 11.89 -20.50
N ASP A 498 4.42 11.96 -20.15
CA ASP A 498 5.10 10.92 -19.41
C ASP A 498 4.72 10.99 -17.91
N ARG A 499 4.49 9.82 -17.31
CA ARG A 499 4.48 9.70 -15.84
C ARG A 499 5.87 10.09 -15.30
N GLY A 500 5.90 10.74 -14.14
CA GLY A 500 7.14 11.21 -13.49
C GLY A 500 6.85 11.84 -12.13
N VAL A 501 7.63 12.82 -11.71
CA VAL A 501 7.46 13.45 -10.39
C VAL A 501 6.26 14.41 -10.28
N VAL A 502 5.78 14.96 -11.40
CA VAL A 502 4.59 15.83 -11.42
C VAL A 502 3.31 15.03 -11.18
N ASP A 503 2.35 15.59 -10.43
CA ASP A 503 1.04 15.00 -10.18
C ASP A 503 0.22 14.77 -11.45
N ARG A 504 -0.45 13.62 -11.52
CA ARG A 504 -1.21 13.19 -12.70
C ARG A 504 -2.34 14.16 -13.05
N ALA A 505 -3.03 14.70 -12.02
CA ALA A 505 -4.05 15.72 -12.20
C ALA A 505 -3.45 17.05 -12.70
N ALA A 506 -2.35 17.53 -12.11
CA ALA A 506 -1.67 18.76 -12.52
C ALA A 506 -1.21 18.71 -13.99
N LYS A 507 -0.76 17.55 -14.49
CA LYS A 507 -0.44 17.35 -15.91
C LYS A 507 -1.62 17.63 -16.81
N SER A 508 -2.79 17.09 -16.46
CA SER A 508 -4.01 17.32 -17.23
C SER A 508 -4.48 18.77 -17.16
N ALA A 509 -4.27 19.46 -16.03
CA ALA A 509 -4.56 20.87 -15.87
C ALA A 509 -3.66 21.74 -16.76
N GLU A 510 -2.37 21.42 -16.88
CA GLU A 510 -1.47 22.10 -17.83
C GLU A 510 -1.90 21.88 -19.28
N VAL A 511 -2.29 20.65 -19.65
CA VAL A 511 -2.83 20.36 -20.98
C VAL A 511 -4.08 21.20 -21.24
N ALA A 512 -4.99 21.31 -20.27
CA ALA A 512 -6.17 22.17 -20.35
C ALA A 512 -5.79 23.65 -20.55
N ARG A 513 -4.87 24.16 -19.70
CA ARG A 513 -4.39 25.55 -19.73
C ARG A 513 -3.77 25.92 -21.08
N ALA A 514 -3.01 25.00 -21.67
CA ALA A 514 -2.40 25.17 -22.99
C ALA A 514 -3.38 24.95 -24.17
N GLY A 515 -4.66 24.68 -23.91
CA GLY A 515 -5.72 24.54 -24.91
C GLY A 515 -5.87 23.14 -25.52
N GLY A 516 -5.25 22.12 -24.90
CA GLY A 516 -5.35 20.73 -25.33
C GLY A 516 -6.74 20.16 -25.07
N VAL A 517 -7.16 19.20 -25.89
CA VAL A 517 -8.52 18.61 -25.82
C VAL A 517 -8.55 17.24 -25.14
N GLY A 518 -7.39 16.66 -24.83
CA GLY A 518 -7.26 15.39 -24.16
C GLY A 518 -5.81 15.04 -23.83
N MET A 519 -5.63 14.06 -22.96
CA MET A 519 -4.29 13.59 -22.55
C MET A 519 -4.18 12.08 -22.66
N ILE A 520 -3.01 11.59 -23.06
CA ILE A 520 -2.62 10.20 -22.88
C ILE A 520 -1.45 10.21 -21.90
N LEU A 521 -1.70 9.76 -20.67
CA LEU A 521 -0.65 9.60 -19.68
C LEU A 521 0.02 8.25 -19.88
N VAL A 522 1.34 8.20 -19.90
CA VAL A 522 2.09 6.97 -20.20
C VAL A 522 3.09 6.62 -19.10
N ASN A 523 3.01 5.40 -18.58
CA ASN A 523 4.08 4.84 -17.76
C ASN A 523 5.23 4.37 -18.66
N LEU A 524 6.46 4.78 -18.34
CA LEU A 524 7.65 4.38 -19.10
C LEU A 524 8.19 3.01 -18.70
N VAL A 525 7.81 2.55 -17.51
CA VAL A 525 8.09 1.22 -16.95
C VAL A 525 6.80 0.62 -16.45
N ASP A 526 6.77 -0.69 -16.24
CA ASP A 526 5.56 -1.35 -15.71
C ASP A 526 5.21 -0.78 -14.33
N SER A 527 3.99 -0.28 -14.17
CA SER A 527 3.50 0.34 -12.93
C SER A 527 1.97 0.31 -12.89
N SER A 528 1.38 0.73 -11.77
CA SER A 528 -0.08 0.87 -11.68
C SER A 528 -0.60 1.91 -12.66
N THR A 529 -1.84 1.70 -13.12
CA THR A 529 -2.62 2.72 -13.84
C THR A 529 -3.69 3.23 -12.90
N ASP A 530 -3.87 4.54 -12.85
CA ASP A 530 -4.66 5.23 -11.83
C ASP A 530 -5.86 5.93 -12.50
N THR A 531 -7.00 5.94 -11.83
CA THR A 531 -8.23 6.58 -12.33
C THR A 531 -8.44 7.94 -11.69
N ASP A 532 -7.51 8.87 -11.89
CA ASP A 532 -7.64 10.21 -11.32
C ASP A 532 -8.76 11.01 -12.01
N GLN A 533 -9.26 12.03 -11.31
CA GLN A 533 -10.03 13.08 -11.94
C GLN A 533 -9.08 14.03 -12.68
N HIS A 534 -9.25 14.09 -14.00
CA HIS A 534 -8.42 14.91 -14.89
C HIS A 534 -9.20 16.12 -15.42
N ALA A 535 -8.50 17.24 -15.63
CA ALA A 535 -9.06 18.47 -16.19
C ALA A 535 -9.42 18.34 -17.69
N VAL A 536 -8.86 17.33 -18.38
CA VAL A 536 -9.23 16.94 -19.74
C VAL A 536 -9.46 15.44 -19.82
N PRO A 537 -10.29 14.93 -20.76
CA PRO A 537 -10.44 13.49 -20.96
C PRO A 537 -9.08 12.81 -21.13
N THR A 538 -8.84 11.75 -20.36
CA THR A 538 -7.51 11.15 -20.22
C THR A 538 -7.56 9.64 -20.26
N VAL A 539 -6.57 9.01 -20.88
CA VAL A 539 -6.31 7.56 -20.78
C VAL A 539 -4.91 7.35 -20.23
N HIS A 540 -4.78 6.60 -19.13
CA HIS A 540 -3.49 6.25 -18.53
C HIS A 540 -3.03 4.86 -18.96
N VAL A 541 -2.10 4.81 -19.90
CA VAL A 541 -1.60 3.58 -20.53
C VAL A 541 -0.31 3.12 -19.85
N ASN A 542 -0.20 1.82 -19.58
CA ASN A 542 0.97 1.22 -18.95
C ASN A 542 2.02 0.72 -19.95
N ALA A 543 3.26 0.54 -19.51
CA ALA A 543 4.25 -0.21 -20.27
C ALA A 543 3.84 -1.70 -20.38
N PRO A 544 4.25 -2.42 -21.44
CA PRO A 544 5.08 -1.96 -22.56
C PRO A 544 4.32 -1.19 -23.65
N GLU A 545 2.98 -1.26 -23.66
CA GLU A 545 2.13 -0.66 -24.69
C GLU A 545 2.29 0.87 -24.81
N ALA A 546 2.52 1.54 -23.68
CA ALA A 546 2.88 2.96 -23.62
C ALA A 546 4.12 3.33 -24.46
N LEU A 547 5.15 2.48 -24.46
CA LEU A 547 6.39 2.73 -25.21
C LEU A 547 6.15 2.59 -26.72
N GLU A 548 5.36 1.59 -27.11
CA GLU A 548 4.93 1.41 -28.50
C GLU A 548 4.09 2.59 -29.00
N LEU A 549 3.15 3.07 -28.16
CA LEU A 549 2.33 4.24 -28.43
C LEU A 549 3.19 5.49 -28.67
N LYS A 550 4.15 5.78 -27.78
CA LYS A 550 5.06 6.92 -27.93
C LYS A 550 5.88 6.84 -29.22
N ALA A 551 6.46 5.67 -29.51
CA ALA A 551 7.24 5.45 -30.72
C ALA A 551 6.40 5.67 -31.99
N LYS A 552 5.13 5.26 -31.98
CA LYS A 552 4.18 5.48 -33.07
C LYS A 552 3.89 6.96 -33.30
N VAL A 553 3.61 7.73 -32.24
CA VAL A 553 3.38 9.18 -32.35
C VAL A 553 4.63 9.90 -32.87
N ALA A 554 5.82 9.50 -32.40
CA ALA A 554 7.08 10.05 -32.90
C ALA A 554 7.31 9.77 -34.39
N ALA A 555 7.00 8.56 -34.85
CA ALA A 555 7.21 8.13 -36.23
C ALA A 555 6.21 8.74 -37.22
N ASN A 556 5.01 9.10 -36.77
CA ASN A 556 3.97 9.68 -37.62
C ASN A 556 3.25 10.87 -36.95
N PRO A 557 3.80 12.09 -37.05
CA PRO A 557 3.21 13.28 -36.43
C PRO A 557 1.83 13.69 -36.98
N SER A 558 1.37 13.13 -38.11
CA SER A 558 0.04 13.40 -38.67
C SER A 558 -1.03 12.38 -38.26
N ILE A 559 -0.65 11.34 -37.50
CA ILE A 559 -1.60 10.39 -36.97
C ILE A 559 -2.60 11.09 -36.04
N THR A 560 -3.86 10.69 -36.08
CA THR A 560 -4.88 11.22 -35.17
C THR A 560 -5.32 10.14 -34.19
N VAL A 561 -5.73 10.57 -33.01
CA VAL A 561 -6.21 9.69 -31.93
C VAL A 561 -7.60 10.12 -31.50
N ALA A 562 -8.48 9.15 -31.25
CA ALA A 562 -9.72 9.36 -30.52
C ALA A 562 -9.58 8.75 -29.12
N LEU A 563 -10.05 9.45 -28.09
CA LEU A 563 -10.16 8.88 -26.74
C LEU A 563 -11.58 8.38 -26.53
N LYS A 564 -11.74 7.11 -26.13
CA LYS A 564 -13.04 6.49 -25.85
C LYS A 564 -13.19 6.28 -24.36
N ALA A 565 -14.39 6.57 -23.84
CA ALA A 565 -14.76 6.42 -22.43
C ALA A 565 -14.89 4.95 -21.97
N THR A 566 -14.66 3.99 -22.85
CA THR A 566 -14.74 2.56 -22.57
C THR A 566 -13.56 1.82 -23.20
N ASP A 567 -13.31 0.61 -22.73
CA ASP A 567 -12.39 -0.32 -23.38
C ASP A 567 -13.00 -0.89 -24.68
N THR A 568 -12.34 -0.63 -25.82
CA THR A 568 -12.73 -1.12 -27.15
C THR A 568 -11.70 -2.07 -27.75
N THR A 569 -10.72 -2.52 -26.96
CA THR A 569 -9.63 -3.40 -27.40
C THR A 569 -10.05 -4.87 -27.46
N GLY A 570 -11.05 -5.28 -26.66
CA GLY A 570 -11.48 -6.67 -26.55
C GLY A 570 -10.49 -7.60 -25.85
N LYS A 571 -9.43 -7.09 -25.21
CA LYS A 571 -8.50 -7.91 -24.42
C LYS A 571 -9.18 -8.34 -23.10
N PRO A 572 -8.76 -9.43 -22.44
CA PRO A 572 -9.20 -9.70 -21.07
C PRO A 572 -8.77 -8.56 -20.12
N LEU A 573 -9.50 -8.36 -19.02
CA LEU A 573 -9.06 -7.44 -17.97
C LEU A 573 -7.73 -7.93 -17.36
N PRO A 574 -6.86 -7.02 -16.90
CA PRO A 574 -5.65 -7.42 -16.19
C PRO A 574 -5.99 -8.22 -14.93
N PRO A 575 -5.12 -9.16 -14.51
CA PRO A 575 -5.26 -9.87 -13.25
C PRO A 575 -5.32 -8.91 -12.06
N ALA A 576 -6.06 -9.23 -11.00
CA ALA A 576 -6.09 -8.48 -9.75
C ALA A 576 -6.17 -9.46 -8.55
N PRO A 577 -5.71 -9.07 -7.35
CA PRO A 577 -5.00 -7.83 -7.03
C PRO A 577 -3.52 -7.90 -7.43
N GLN A 578 -2.94 -6.81 -7.93
CA GLN A 578 -1.49 -6.68 -8.19
C GLN A 578 -0.91 -5.61 -7.26
N VAL A 579 0.33 -5.79 -6.80
CA VAL A 579 1.02 -4.74 -6.03
C VAL A 579 1.18 -3.48 -6.88
N ALA A 580 0.92 -2.31 -6.31
CA ALA A 580 1.08 -1.05 -7.03
C ALA A 580 2.56 -0.77 -7.29
N GLY A 581 2.87 -0.19 -8.46
CA GLY A 581 4.26 0.13 -8.82
C GLY A 581 4.89 1.14 -7.86
N PHE A 582 4.13 2.14 -7.41
CA PHE A 582 4.59 3.14 -6.43
C PHE A 582 4.70 2.59 -5.01
N SER A 583 4.07 1.45 -4.68
CA SER A 583 4.07 0.96 -3.28
C SER A 583 5.50 0.67 -2.85
N SER A 584 5.95 1.33 -1.78
CA SER A 584 7.29 1.16 -1.23
C SER A 584 7.59 -0.30 -0.88
N ARG A 585 8.87 -0.67 -0.99
CA ARG A 585 9.36 -2.06 -0.89
C ARG A 585 10.36 -2.22 0.24
N GLY A 586 10.37 -3.39 0.86
CA GLY A 586 11.47 -3.85 1.66
C GLY A 586 12.75 -4.09 0.82
N PRO A 587 13.84 -4.55 1.46
CA PRO A 587 13.96 -4.80 2.89
C PRO A 587 14.02 -3.50 3.70
N LEU A 588 13.58 -3.55 4.95
CA LEU A 588 13.73 -2.44 5.90
C LEU A 588 15.22 -2.16 6.13
N LEU A 589 15.62 -0.88 6.16
CA LEU A 589 17.03 -0.50 6.40
C LEU A 589 17.41 -0.61 7.88
N ALA A 590 16.45 -0.42 8.78
CA ALA A 590 16.64 -0.61 10.20
C ALA A 590 16.91 -2.07 10.60
N THR A 591 17.57 -2.27 11.74
CA THR A 591 17.70 -3.57 12.42
C THR A 591 18.25 -4.69 11.54
N ASP A 592 19.28 -4.39 10.74
CA ASP A 592 19.92 -5.33 9.81
C ASP A 592 18.96 -6.01 8.82
N SER A 593 17.82 -5.40 8.52
CA SER A 593 16.74 -6.00 7.72
C SER A 593 16.14 -7.29 8.31
N ASP A 594 16.24 -7.51 9.62
CA ASP A 594 15.72 -8.71 10.31
C ASP A 594 14.21 -8.62 10.62
N LEU A 595 13.54 -7.56 10.17
CA LEU A 595 12.08 -7.42 10.17
C LEU A 595 11.54 -7.31 8.75
N LEU A 596 10.60 -8.19 8.39
CA LEU A 596 9.97 -8.19 7.07
C LEU A 596 8.95 -7.05 7.00
N LYS A 597 9.13 -6.14 6.02
CA LYS A 597 8.19 -5.06 5.70
C LYS A 597 7.99 -4.98 4.18
N PRO A 598 6.78 -4.59 3.70
CA PRO A 598 5.56 -4.27 4.46
C PRO A 598 4.97 -5.51 5.17
N ASP A 599 4.03 -5.34 6.10
CA ASP A 599 3.42 -6.46 6.82
C ASP A 599 2.32 -7.16 5.98
N VAL A 600 1.46 -6.36 5.35
CA VAL A 600 0.32 -6.81 4.53
C VAL A 600 0.09 -5.84 3.36
N THR A 601 -0.75 -6.26 2.41
CA THR A 601 -1.21 -5.44 1.29
C THR A 601 -2.73 -5.27 1.33
N ALA A 602 -3.23 -4.10 0.94
CA ALA A 602 -4.66 -3.80 0.84
C ALA A 602 -4.97 -2.91 -0.39
N PRO A 603 -6.25 -2.78 -0.78
CA PRO A 603 -6.66 -1.93 -1.89
C PRO A 603 -6.17 -0.48 -1.70
N GLY A 604 -5.37 0.03 -2.64
CA GLY A 604 -4.78 1.36 -2.54
C GLY A 604 -4.59 2.07 -3.89
N VAL A 605 -5.09 1.50 -4.98
CA VAL A 605 -5.07 2.13 -6.31
C VAL A 605 -6.50 2.40 -6.74
N ALA A 606 -6.79 3.63 -7.16
CA ALA A 606 -8.13 4.02 -7.64
C ALA A 606 -9.23 3.81 -6.59
N VAL A 607 -8.98 4.15 -5.33
CA VAL A 607 -9.97 4.07 -4.27
C VAL A 607 -10.90 5.27 -4.35
N LEU A 608 -12.20 5.01 -4.55
CA LEU A 608 -13.25 6.03 -4.47
C LEU A 608 -13.74 6.18 -3.03
N ALA A 609 -13.59 7.37 -2.46
CA ALA A 609 -14.09 7.69 -1.13
C ALA A 609 -14.48 9.17 -1.05
N GLY A 610 -14.78 9.65 0.16
CA GLY A 610 -15.09 11.06 0.39
C GLY A 610 -13.89 11.97 0.13
N VAL A 611 -14.13 13.20 -0.29
CA VAL A 611 -13.13 14.27 -0.36
C VAL A 611 -13.69 15.56 0.25
N SER A 612 -12.84 16.57 0.43
CA SER A 612 -13.25 17.88 0.93
C SER A 612 -13.90 18.71 -0.16
N THR A 613 -15.02 19.34 0.14
CA THR A 613 -15.66 20.31 -0.77
C THR A 613 -14.80 21.56 -0.97
N VAL A 614 -13.90 21.87 -0.03
CA VAL A 614 -12.93 22.97 -0.17
C VAL A 614 -11.82 22.56 -1.14
N GLY A 615 -11.16 21.44 -0.88
CA GLY A 615 -10.04 20.94 -1.70
C GLY A 615 -10.44 20.41 -3.08
N SER A 616 -11.72 20.11 -3.30
CA SER A 616 -12.21 19.51 -4.55
C SER A 616 -13.23 20.37 -5.30
N ASN A 617 -13.21 21.71 -5.12
CA ASN A 617 -14.09 22.65 -5.83
C ASN A 617 -15.59 22.27 -5.74
N GLY A 618 -16.03 21.87 -4.55
CA GLY A 618 -17.41 21.48 -4.26
C GLY A 618 -17.74 19.99 -4.49
N ALA A 619 -16.81 19.18 -5.00
CA ALA A 619 -17.02 17.73 -5.07
C ALA A 619 -16.92 17.09 -3.68
N GLN A 620 -17.72 16.04 -3.45
CA GLN A 620 -17.76 15.30 -2.17
C GLN A 620 -17.10 13.92 -2.28
N PHE A 621 -16.80 13.45 -3.49
CA PHE A 621 -16.19 12.16 -3.73
C PHE A 621 -15.08 12.26 -4.78
N GLY A 622 -14.04 11.45 -4.61
CA GLY A 622 -12.90 11.45 -5.50
C GLY A 622 -12.12 10.14 -5.46
N PHE A 623 -11.38 9.87 -6.54
CA PHE A 623 -10.48 8.73 -6.66
C PHE A 623 -9.07 9.14 -6.25
N LEU A 624 -8.50 8.45 -5.27
CA LEU A 624 -7.09 8.60 -4.89
C LEU A 624 -6.36 7.26 -4.93
N SER A 625 -5.04 7.32 -5.14
CA SER A 625 -4.14 6.18 -5.14
C SER A 625 -2.96 6.45 -4.20
N GLY A 626 -2.64 5.50 -3.34
CA GLY A 626 -1.54 5.55 -2.41
C GLY A 626 -1.60 4.42 -1.40
N THR A 627 -0.46 4.13 -0.75
CA THR A 627 -0.45 3.35 0.49
C THR A 627 -1.28 4.02 1.59
N SER A 628 -1.45 5.34 1.49
CA SER A 628 -2.42 6.14 2.26
C SER A 628 -3.87 5.68 2.11
N MET A 629 -4.27 5.13 0.96
CA MET A 629 -5.62 4.58 0.78
C MET A 629 -5.69 3.10 1.19
N ALA A 630 -4.56 2.40 1.21
CA ALA A 630 -4.49 1.01 1.68
C ALA A 630 -4.53 0.91 3.22
N SER A 631 -3.81 1.78 3.93
CA SER A 631 -3.81 1.85 5.40
C SER A 631 -5.22 1.91 6.03
N PRO A 632 -6.14 2.79 5.60
CA PRO A 632 -7.47 2.88 6.20
C PRO A 632 -8.34 1.64 5.94
N HIS A 633 -8.09 0.85 4.89
CA HIS A 633 -8.75 -0.45 4.74
C HIS A 633 -8.35 -1.41 5.86
N VAL A 634 -7.07 -1.42 6.24
CA VAL A 634 -6.55 -2.24 7.36
C VAL A 634 -7.04 -1.70 8.70
N ALA A 635 -7.06 -0.38 8.90
CA ALA A 635 -7.63 0.24 10.10
C ALA A 635 -9.12 -0.10 10.26
N GLY A 636 -9.92 0.02 9.20
CA GLY A 636 -11.32 -0.39 9.21
C GLY A 636 -11.49 -1.87 9.49
N LEU A 637 -10.66 -2.74 8.91
CA LEU A 637 -10.70 -4.17 9.20
C LEU A 637 -10.34 -4.48 10.66
N ALA A 638 -9.38 -3.76 11.26
CA ALA A 638 -9.06 -3.88 12.68
C ALA A 638 -10.26 -3.49 13.55
N ALA A 639 -10.99 -2.42 13.18
CA ALA A 639 -12.20 -2.00 13.88
C ALA A 639 -13.31 -3.06 13.79
N LEU A 640 -13.43 -3.79 12.67
CA LEU A 640 -14.31 -4.96 12.55
C LEU A 640 -13.87 -6.10 13.48
N VAL A 641 -12.57 -6.41 13.50
CA VAL A 641 -12.01 -7.47 14.35
C VAL A 641 -12.26 -7.17 15.83
N LEU A 642 -11.95 -5.96 16.29
CA LEU A 642 -12.12 -5.54 17.69
C LEU A 642 -13.58 -5.41 18.10
N ALA A 643 -14.50 -5.09 17.18
CA ALA A 643 -15.93 -5.13 17.48
C ALA A 643 -16.43 -6.55 17.80
N LYS A 644 -15.77 -7.60 17.26
CA LYS A 644 -16.11 -9.00 17.54
C LYS A 644 -15.28 -9.60 18.67
N ASN A 645 -13.99 -9.26 18.72
CA ASN A 645 -13.00 -9.78 19.65
C ASN A 645 -12.34 -8.62 20.40
N PRO A 646 -13.09 -7.92 21.28
CA PRO A 646 -12.61 -6.69 21.92
C PRO A 646 -11.44 -6.90 22.90
N ALA A 647 -11.16 -8.15 23.29
CA ALA A 647 -10.05 -8.50 24.17
C ALA A 647 -8.76 -8.89 23.42
N TRP A 648 -8.77 -8.90 22.08
CA TRP A 648 -7.56 -9.19 21.31
C TRP A 648 -6.60 -8.01 21.38
N SER A 649 -5.33 -8.30 21.64
CA SER A 649 -4.26 -7.30 21.57
C SER A 649 -4.08 -6.80 20.14
N PRO A 650 -3.46 -5.62 19.94
CA PRO A 650 -3.05 -5.17 18.61
C PRO A 650 -2.18 -6.18 17.86
N ALA A 651 -1.26 -6.86 18.55
CA ALA A 651 -0.40 -7.89 17.97
C ALA A 651 -1.20 -9.11 17.47
N THR A 652 -2.21 -9.53 18.25
CA THR A 652 -3.13 -10.61 17.85
C THR A 652 -3.94 -10.21 16.60
N VAL A 653 -4.44 -8.97 16.54
CA VAL A 653 -5.17 -8.45 15.36
C VAL A 653 -4.25 -8.42 14.14
N LYS A 654 -3.03 -7.88 14.27
CA LYS A 654 -2.00 -7.85 13.22
C LYS A 654 -1.68 -9.28 12.73
N SER A 655 -1.46 -10.20 13.67
CA SER A 655 -1.15 -11.58 13.36
C SER A 655 -2.29 -12.29 12.63
N ALA A 656 -3.54 -12.05 13.02
CA ALA A 656 -4.68 -12.63 12.34
C ALA A 656 -4.73 -12.17 10.88
N MET A 657 -4.54 -10.87 10.62
CA MET A 657 -4.52 -10.31 9.26
C MET A 657 -3.39 -10.88 8.41
N MET A 658 -2.18 -10.95 8.96
CA MET A 658 -1.01 -11.46 8.22
C MET A 658 -1.16 -12.95 7.90
N THR A 659 -1.54 -13.76 8.88
CA THR A 659 -1.53 -15.23 8.71
C THR A 659 -2.69 -15.78 7.89
N THR A 660 -3.73 -14.97 7.65
CA THR A 660 -4.86 -15.32 6.78
C THR A 660 -4.86 -14.60 5.43
N ALA A 661 -3.86 -13.76 5.16
CA ALA A 661 -3.73 -13.07 3.89
C ALA A 661 -3.60 -14.05 2.71
N TYR A 662 -4.06 -13.63 1.52
CA TYR A 662 -3.96 -14.44 0.30
C TYR A 662 -2.97 -13.86 -0.72
N PRO A 663 -2.37 -14.67 -1.60
CA PRO A 663 -1.35 -14.19 -2.52
C PRO A 663 -1.89 -13.25 -3.60
N LEU A 664 -1.11 -12.21 -3.94
CA LEU A 664 -1.38 -11.32 -5.06
C LEU A 664 -1.02 -11.97 -6.40
N LYS A 665 -1.42 -11.30 -7.48
CA LYS A 665 -1.15 -11.68 -8.86
C LYS A 665 -0.01 -10.85 -9.46
N THR A 666 0.72 -11.46 -10.38
CA THR A 666 1.59 -10.73 -11.33
C THR A 666 0.76 -10.23 -12.52
N ALA A 667 1.35 -9.38 -13.37
CA ALA A 667 0.71 -8.90 -14.60
C ALA A 667 0.28 -10.04 -15.56
N THR A 668 0.95 -11.20 -15.50
CA THR A 668 0.62 -12.39 -16.31
C THR A 668 -0.38 -13.34 -15.63
N GLY A 669 -0.83 -13.03 -14.41
CA GLY A 669 -1.78 -13.82 -13.64
C GLY A 669 -1.15 -14.91 -12.78
N GLY A 670 0.18 -14.97 -12.72
CA GLY A 670 0.93 -15.81 -11.78
C GLY A 670 0.77 -15.34 -10.33
N VAL A 671 1.39 -16.03 -9.38
CA VAL A 671 1.47 -15.59 -7.98
C VAL A 671 2.63 -14.62 -7.83
N GLU A 672 2.40 -13.47 -7.20
CA GLU A 672 3.48 -12.57 -6.80
C GLU A 672 4.29 -13.22 -5.67
N THR A 673 5.59 -13.37 -5.87
CA THR A 673 6.51 -14.07 -4.95
C THR A 673 7.43 -13.12 -4.21
N ASP A 674 7.49 -11.86 -4.60
CA ASP A 674 8.27 -10.84 -3.90
C ASP A 674 7.59 -10.45 -2.58
N VAL A 675 7.90 -11.18 -1.52
CA VAL A 675 7.37 -10.91 -0.16
C VAL A 675 7.86 -9.57 0.41
N LEU A 676 8.94 -8.98 -0.12
CA LEU A 676 9.38 -7.63 0.25
C LEU A 676 8.51 -6.55 -0.41
N ALA A 677 7.68 -6.93 -1.38
CA ALA A 677 6.65 -6.08 -1.96
C ALA A 677 5.29 -6.21 -1.30
N VAL A 678 4.90 -7.46 -0.99
CA VAL A 678 3.51 -7.76 -0.63
C VAL A 678 3.30 -8.09 0.85
N GLY A 679 4.38 -8.26 1.61
CA GLY A 679 4.32 -8.76 2.98
C GLY A 679 3.76 -10.17 3.02
N ALA A 680 2.79 -10.40 3.90
CA ALA A 680 2.07 -11.67 3.98
C ALA A 680 1.07 -11.89 2.83
N GLY A 681 0.75 -10.84 2.06
CA GLY A 681 -0.21 -10.87 0.96
C GLY A 681 -1.36 -9.90 1.15
N HIS A 682 -2.42 -10.09 0.36
CA HIS A 682 -3.62 -9.26 0.38
C HIS A 682 -4.53 -9.65 1.54
N ILE A 683 -5.06 -8.66 2.27
CA ILE A 683 -5.97 -8.89 3.39
C ILE A 683 -7.23 -9.68 2.97
N ASP A 684 -7.71 -10.54 3.88
CA ASP A 684 -8.91 -11.36 3.71
C ASP A 684 -9.89 -11.17 4.89
N PRO A 685 -10.90 -10.29 4.75
CA PRO A 685 -11.91 -10.11 5.78
C PRO A 685 -12.72 -11.36 6.10
N ALA A 686 -12.85 -12.32 5.16
CA ALA A 686 -13.69 -13.49 5.37
C ALA A 686 -13.08 -14.48 6.37
N THR A 687 -11.74 -14.48 6.53
CA THR A 687 -11.02 -15.48 7.34
C THR A 687 -10.35 -14.91 8.59
N VAL A 688 -10.17 -13.58 8.66
CA VAL A 688 -9.43 -12.88 9.74
C VAL A 688 -9.95 -13.17 11.16
N LEU A 689 -11.26 -13.44 11.35
CA LEU A 689 -11.81 -13.75 12.69
C LEU A 689 -11.53 -15.17 13.16
N SER A 690 -10.92 -16.02 12.32
CA SER A 690 -10.66 -17.42 12.66
C SER A 690 -9.32 -17.88 12.09
N PRO A 691 -8.19 -17.26 12.54
CA PRO A 691 -6.86 -17.50 11.98
C PRO A 691 -6.29 -18.86 12.37
N GLY A 692 -6.76 -19.47 13.47
CA GLY A 692 -6.22 -20.72 14.00
C GLY A 692 -5.18 -20.44 15.08
N LEU A 693 -3.97 -20.01 14.69
CA LEU A 693 -2.91 -19.59 15.61
C LEU A 693 -2.56 -18.12 15.36
N VAL A 694 -2.09 -17.44 16.41
CA VAL A 694 -1.62 -16.04 16.34
C VAL A 694 -0.28 -15.88 17.05
N TYR A 695 0.49 -14.90 16.61
CA TYR A 695 1.75 -14.46 17.19
C TYR A 695 1.43 -13.22 18.02
N ASP A 696 1.27 -13.43 19.33
CA ASP A 696 0.92 -12.37 20.26
C ASP A 696 2.17 -11.73 20.87
N GLN A 697 2.05 -10.47 21.28
CA GLN A 697 3.11 -9.68 21.91
C GLN A 697 2.52 -8.69 22.91
N ASP A 698 3.26 -8.40 23.98
CA ASP A 698 2.95 -7.36 24.95
C ASP A 698 4.04 -6.26 25.02
N VAL A 699 3.87 -5.32 25.95
CA VAL A 699 4.80 -4.19 26.13
C VAL A 699 6.19 -4.64 26.54
N GLU A 700 6.33 -5.70 27.35
CA GLU A 700 7.64 -6.20 27.76
C GLU A 700 8.39 -6.78 26.55
N ASP A 701 7.70 -7.47 25.64
CA ASP A 701 8.29 -7.95 24.38
C ASP A 701 8.84 -6.81 23.52
N TYR A 702 8.11 -5.69 23.41
CA TYR A 702 8.57 -4.54 22.61
C TYR A 702 9.76 -3.81 23.26
N LEU A 703 9.75 -3.65 24.59
CA LEU A 703 10.87 -3.07 25.31
C LEU A 703 12.11 -3.96 25.23
N ALA A 704 11.92 -5.29 25.33
CA ALA A 704 12.99 -6.27 25.13
C ALA A 704 13.58 -6.18 23.71
N PHE A 705 12.73 -5.99 22.70
CA PHE A 705 13.17 -5.72 21.32
C PHE A 705 14.01 -4.46 21.22
N ILE A 706 13.56 -3.33 21.78
CA ILE A 706 14.33 -2.07 21.77
C ILE A 706 15.70 -2.26 22.45
N GLN A 707 15.74 -2.96 23.59
CA GLN A 707 17.01 -3.25 24.25
C GLN A 707 17.90 -4.18 23.39
N GLY A 708 17.30 -5.08 22.63
CA GLY A 708 17.98 -5.94 21.66
C GLY A 708 18.50 -5.22 20.42
N THR A 709 18.12 -3.96 20.17
CA THR A 709 18.75 -3.12 19.13
C THR A 709 20.00 -2.40 19.64
N GLY A 710 20.40 -2.61 20.90
CA GLY A 710 21.57 -1.97 21.52
C GLY A 710 21.26 -0.73 22.36
N MET A 711 20.00 -0.32 22.47
CA MET A 711 19.59 0.81 23.30
C MET A 711 19.39 0.35 24.76
N ASP A 712 20.26 0.76 25.68
CA ASP A 712 20.08 0.47 27.11
C ASP A 712 18.93 1.31 27.69
N LEU A 713 17.83 0.64 28.05
CA LEU A 713 16.65 1.26 28.65
C LEU A 713 16.77 1.41 30.17
N GLY A 714 17.79 0.83 30.82
CA GLY A 714 17.96 0.86 32.27
C GLY A 714 16.92 0.05 33.06
N ILE A 715 16.14 -0.81 32.40
CA ILE A 715 15.07 -1.60 33.02
C ILE A 715 15.66 -2.92 33.57
N LYS A 716 15.70 -3.05 34.89
CA LYS A 716 16.28 -4.23 35.55
C LYS A 716 15.47 -5.51 35.26
N GLY A 717 16.15 -6.54 34.78
CA GLY A 717 15.57 -7.87 34.54
C GLY A 717 14.86 -8.02 33.19
N LEU A 718 14.86 -6.98 32.35
CA LEU A 718 14.44 -7.07 30.96
C LEU A 718 15.58 -7.70 30.15
N GLU A 719 15.34 -8.87 29.55
CA GLU A 719 16.34 -9.54 28.71
C GLU A 719 16.21 -9.04 27.27
N PRO A 720 17.31 -8.65 26.59
CA PRO A 720 17.25 -8.14 25.22
C PRO A 720 16.79 -9.24 24.24
N VAL A 721 15.91 -8.87 23.30
CA VAL A 721 15.44 -9.72 22.20
C VAL A 721 15.94 -9.16 20.88
N GLU A 722 16.79 -9.92 20.18
CA GLU A 722 17.26 -9.54 18.85
C GLU A 722 16.09 -9.37 17.87
N ALA A 723 16.22 -8.45 16.91
CA ALA A 723 15.19 -8.14 15.91
C ALA A 723 14.61 -9.39 15.23
N ARG A 724 15.47 -10.33 14.78
CA ARG A 724 15.06 -11.60 14.18
C ARG A 724 14.16 -12.45 15.07
N ASN A 725 14.29 -12.35 16.39
CA ASN A 725 13.55 -13.11 17.40
C ASN A 725 12.27 -12.42 17.87
N THR A 726 12.00 -11.19 17.45
CA THR A 726 10.73 -10.50 17.70
C THR A 726 9.56 -11.37 17.24
N ASN A 727 8.53 -11.51 18.06
CA ASN A 727 7.46 -12.49 17.84
C ASN A 727 6.41 -12.00 16.82
N VAL A 728 6.85 -11.63 15.62
CA VAL A 728 6.00 -11.24 14.49
C VAL A 728 5.71 -12.43 13.57
N PRO A 729 4.59 -12.44 12.82
CA PRO A 729 4.15 -13.58 12.00
C PRO A 729 4.89 -13.66 10.64
N SER A 730 6.16 -13.26 10.60
CA SER A 730 7.05 -13.30 9.45
C SER A 730 8.47 -13.66 9.89
N PHE A 731 9.31 -14.06 8.93
CA PHE A 731 10.72 -14.33 9.14
C PHE A 731 11.54 -13.50 8.15
N ALA A 732 12.37 -12.59 8.66
CA ALA A 732 13.39 -11.94 7.86
C ALA A 732 14.77 -12.19 8.47
N LEU A 733 15.75 -12.43 7.62
CA LEU A 733 17.17 -12.45 7.98
C LEU A 733 17.92 -11.66 6.93
N GLY A 734 18.34 -10.43 7.25
CA GLY A 734 19.10 -9.62 6.30
C GLY A 734 20.52 -10.11 6.11
N ASN A 735 21.04 -10.88 7.08
CA ASN A 735 22.36 -11.51 7.02
C ASN A 735 22.27 -12.98 7.47
N LEU A 736 22.20 -13.91 6.51
CA LEU A 736 22.28 -15.34 6.79
C LEU A 736 23.71 -15.86 6.53
N THR A 737 24.47 -16.04 7.62
CA THR A 737 25.75 -16.76 7.64
C THR A 737 25.62 -18.02 8.48
N GLY A 738 26.06 -19.17 7.98
CA GLY A 738 25.92 -20.44 8.67
C GLY A 738 24.47 -20.89 8.85
N ARG A 739 24.24 -21.61 9.95
CA ARG A 739 22.90 -21.99 10.40
C ARG A 739 22.44 -20.99 11.46
N THR A 740 21.40 -20.23 11.15
CA THR A 740 20.79 -19.25 12.07
C THR A 740 19.48 -19.80 12.61
N GLU A 741 19.26 -19.73 13.93
CA GLU A 741 18.00 -20.11 14.58
C GLU A 741 17.18 -18.86 14.93
N VAL A 742 15.89 -18.92 14.67
CA VAL A 742 14.90 -17.90 15.01
C VAL A 742 13.82 -18.52 15.89
N THR A 743 13.47 -17.88 16.99
CA THR A 743 12.45 -18.35 17.94
C THR A 743 11.13 -17.62 17.74
N ARG A 744 10.02 -18.35 17.83
CA ARG A 744 8.65 -17.80 17.80
C ARG A 744 7.77 -18.50 18.84
N THR A 745 6.79 -17.78 19.32
CA THR A 745 5.73 -18.29 20.19
C THR A 745 4.38 -18.03 19.54
N VAL A 746 3.53 -19.06 19.48
CA VAL A 746 2.17 -18.95 18.93
C VAL A 746 1.14 -19.30 19.99
N THR A 747 0.03 -18.59 19.95
CA THR A 747 -1.15 -18.77 20.82
C THR A 747 -2.28 -19.38 20.01
N ALA A 748 -2.96 -20.39 20.54
CA ALA A 748 -4.10 -21.01 19.86
C ALA A 748 -5.38 -20.19 20.03
N VAL A 749 -5.95 -19.69 18.93
CA VAL A 749 -7.34 -19.24 18.86
C VAL A 749 -8.26 -20.44 18.60
N THR A 750 -7.82 -21.36 17.73
CA THR A 750 -8.46 -22.66 17.51
C THR A 750 -7.55 -23.77 18.04
N PRO A 751 -7.95 -24.49 19.10
CA PRO A 751 -7.14 -25.57 19.68
C PRO A 751 -7.07 -26.77 18.73
N GLY A 752 -5.96 -27.50 18.81
CA GLY A 752 -5.79 -28.75 18.11
C GLY A 752 -4.35 -28.99 17.70
N LEU A 753 -4.17 -29.95 16.80
CA LEU A 753 -2.88 -30.33 16.26
C LEU A 753 -2.58 -29.58 14.96
N TYR A 754 -1.41 -28.94 14.91
CA TYR A 754 -0.88 -28.19 13.77
C TYR A 754 0.47 -28.76 13.34
N ARG A 755 0.70 -28.86 12.02
CA ARG A 755 1.96 -29.38 11.44
C ARG A 755 2.61 -28.31 10.57
N ALA A 756 3.92 -28.11 10.74
CA ALA A 756 4.68 -27.15 9.96
C ALA A 756 5.12 -27.72 8.61
N THR A 757 5.00 -26.91 7.56
CA THR A 757 5.68 -27.06 6.28
C THR A 757 6.40 -25.76 5.96
N ALA A 758 7.53 -25.83 5.26
CA ALA A 758 8.27 -24.64 4.83
C ALA A 758 8.85 -24.86 3.43
N ASN A 759 8.85 -23.79 2.63
CA ASN A 759 9.44 -23.79 1.30
C ASN A 759 10.11 -22.43 1.04
N VAL A 760 11.44 -22.45 0.96
CA VAL A 760 12.28 -21.30 0.61
C VAL A 760 13.34 -21.82 -0.38
N PRO A 761 13.21 -21.54 -1.69
CA PRO A 761 14.11 -22.09 -2.69
C PRO A 761 15.59 -21.80 -2.38
N GLY A 762 16.43 -22.83 -2.42
CA GLY A 762 17.87 -22.72 -2.15
C GLY A 762 18.27 -22.62 -0.68
N VAL A 763 17.31 -22.59 0.26
CA VAL A 763 17.56 -22.53 1.71
C VAL A 763 16.93 -23.72 2.42
N LYS A 764 17.69 -24.38 3.27
CA LYS A 764 17.18 -25.44 4.13
C LYS A 764 16.51 -24.81 5.35
N VAL A 765 15.22 -25.08 5.50
CA VAL A 765 14.41 -24.63 6.64
C VAL A 765 14.04 -25.84 7.51
N THR A 766 14.31 -25.76 8.81
CA THR A 766 13.96 -26.82 9.77
C THR A 766 13.18 -26.24 10.94
N VAL A 767 12.00 -26.80 11.24
CA VAL A 767 11.12 -26.34 12.33
C VAL A 767 11.13 -27.34 13.47
N THR A 768 11.39 -26.89 14.70
CA THR A 768 11.49 -27.74 15.90
C THR A 768 10.72 -27.15 17.08
N PRO A 769 9.72 -27.85 17.65
CA PRO A 769 9.09 -29.07 17.09
C PRO A 769 8.33 -28.76 15.79
N SER A 770 8.21 -29.74 14.89
CA SER A 770 7.44 -29.59 13.63
C SER A 770 5.94 -29.85 13.78
N VAL A 771 5.50 -30.19 14.99
CA VAL A 771 4.10 -30.43 15.36
C VAL A 771 3.82 -29.75 16.68
N LEU A 772 2.76 -28.93 16.70
CA LEU A 772 2.25 -28.27 17.90
C LEU A 772 0.88 -28.84 18.24
N ASN A 773 0.63 -29.07 19.52
CA ASN A 773 -0.66 -29.54 20.02
C ASN A 773 -1.14 -28.63 21.15
N PHE A 774 -2.36 -28.14 21.01
CA PHE A 774 -3.03 -27.24 21.95
C PHE A 774 -4.32 -27.87 22.42
N SER A 775 -4.55 -27.91 23.73
CA SER A 775 -5.75 -28.52 24.31
C SER A 775 -6.89 -27.52 24.53
N ALA A 776 -6.58 -26.23 24.67
CA ALA A 776 -7.57 -25.17 24.87
C ALA A 776 -7.15 -23.86 24.17
N PRO A 777 -8.10 -22.93 23.92
CA PRO A 777 -7.76 -21.61 23.39
C PRO A 777 -6.94 -20.82 24.42
N GLY A 778 -6.03 -19.98 23.95
CA GLY A 778 -5.10 -19.22 24.79
C GLY A 778 -3.85 -19.99 25.21
N GLU A 779 -3.75 -21.30 24.95
CA GLU A 779 -2.50 -22.03 25.16
C GLU A 779 -1.41 -21.54 24.19
N THR A 780 -0.21 -21.35 24.70
CA THR A 780 0.97 -20.94 23.94
C THR A 780 1.92 -22.10 23.69
N ARG A 781 2.65 -22.05 22.57
CA ARG A 781 3.78 -22.96 22.29
C ARG A 781 4.90 -22.20 21.60
N THR A 782 6.12 -22.44 22.08
CA THR A 782 7.34 -21.93 21.47
C THR A 782 7.94 -22.97 20.52
N PHE A 783 8.44 -22.50 19.38
CA PHE A 783 9.17 -23.30 18.41
C PHE A 783 10.35 -22.51 17.85
N LYS A 784 11.30 -23.24 17.28
CA LYS A 784 12.47 -22.69 16.61
C LYS A 784 12.42 -23.02 15.12
N VAL A 785 12.87 -22.09 14.31
CA VAL A 785 13.08 -22.26 12.87
C VAL A 785 14.55 -22.01 12.58
N SER A 786 15.24 -22.98 11.99
CA SER A 786 16.62 -22.79 11.54
C SER A 786 16.70 -22.64 10.03
N PHE A 787 17.44 -21.63 9.59
CA PHE A 787 17.75 -21.34 8.19
C PHE A 787 19.21 -21.64 7.91
N GLU A 788 19.49 -22.30 6.80
CA GLU A 788 20.85 -22.65 6.37
C GLU A 788 20.92 -22.60 4.84
N ASN A 789 21.79 -21.74 4.28
CA ASN A 789 21.92 -21.64 2.83
C ASN A 789 22.43 -22.98 2.24
N GLN A 790 21.83 -23.43 1.14
CA GLN A 790 22.27 -24.60 0.39
C GLN A 790 22.78 -24.20 -1.00
N SER A 791 22.04 -23.34 -1.68
CA SER A 791 22.32 -22.94 -3.06
C SER A 791 21.70 -21.60 -3.46
N ALA A 792 21.08 -20.87 -2.53
CA ALA A 792 20.57 -19.54 -2.83
C ALA A 792 21.76 -18.57 -3.06
N PRO A 793 21.65 -17.65 -4.03
CA PRO A 793 22.72 -16.70 -4.32
C PRO A 793 23.06 -15.81 -3.13
N PHE A 794 24.35 -15.53 -2.92
CA PHE A 794 24.78 -14.56 -1.91
C PHE A 794 24.36 -13.14 -2.31
N GLY A 795 24.05 -12.31 -1.32
CA GLY A 795 23.65 -10.91 -1.49
C GLY A 795 22.23 -10.70 -2.01
N GLN A 796 21.49 -11.78 -2.33
CA GLN A 796 20.10 -11.72 -2.79
C GLN A 796 19.16 -12.37 -1.77
N PHE A 797 17.95 -11.83 -1.63
CA PHE A 797 16.92 -12.44 -0.80
C PHE A 797 16.33 -13.68 -1.49
N ALA A 798 16.34 -14.80 -0.78
CA ALA A 798 15.50 -15.96 -1.07
C ALA A 798 14.17 -15.79 -0.33
N ALA A 799 13.08 -15.74 -1.10
CA ALA A 799 11.73 -15.59 -0.59
C ALA A 799 10.97 -16.92 -0.54
N GLY A 800 10.06 -17.08 0.41
CA GLY A 800 9.25 -18.27 0.58
C GLY A 800 8.24 -18.15 1.72
N SER A 801 7.85 -19.28 2.29
CA SER A 801 6.91 -19.29 3.41
C SER A 801 7.11 -20.47 4.37
N LEU A 802 6.58 -20.30 5.58
CA LEU A 802 6.32 -21.34 6.57
C LEU A 802 4.82 -21.39 6.82
N THR A 803 4.21 -22.58 6.83
CA THR A 803 2.78 -22.75 7.10
C THR A 803 2.53 -23.78 8.18
N TRP A 804 1.73 -23.43 9.18
CA TRP A 804 1.12 -24.40 10.09
C TRP A 804 -0.26 -24.81 9.57
N SER A 805 -0.45 -26.10 9.28
CA SER A 805 -1.74 -26.64 8.84
C SER A 805 -2.36 -27.54 9.92
N GLY A 806 -3.62 -27.27 10.25
CA GLY A 806 -4.36 -28.01 11.29
C GLY A 806 -5.77 -27.46 11.48
N GLN A 807 -6.72 -28.29 11.90
CA GLN A 807 -8.11 -27.87 12.20
C GLN A 807 -8.83 -27.14 11.05
N GLY A 808 -8.50 -27.47 9.79
CA GLY A 808 -9.06 -26.78 8.63
C GLY A 808 -8.53 -25.34 8.44
N LYS A 809 -7.44 -24.99 9.11
CA LYS A 809 -6.76 -23.70 9.04
C LYS A 809 -5.36 -23.84 8.48
N ASN A 810 -4.90 -22.80 7.79
CA ASN A 810 -3.51 -22.58 7.42
C ASN A 810 -3.08 -21.26 8.04
N VAL A 811 -2.01 -21.30 8.82
CA VAL A 811 -1.38 -20.12 9.43
C VAL A 811 -0.06 -19.94 8.71
N THR A 812 -0.01 -19.01 7.75
CA THR A 812 1.14 -18.85 6.87
C THR A 812 1.94 -17.60 7.24
N SER A 813 3.26 -17.75 7.34
CA SER A 813 4.22 -16.67 7.57
C SER A 813 5.15 -16.53 6.36
N PRO A 814 5.29 -15.34 5.77
CA PRO A 814 6.27 -15.10 4.71
C PRO A 814 7.69 -15.20 5.28
N VAL A 815 8.62 -15.62 4.42
CA VAL A 815 10.04 -15.75 4.74
C VAL A 815 10.87 -15.00 3.70
N ALA A 816 11.78 -14.13 4.14
CA ALA A 816 12.78 -13.47 3.30
C ALA A 816 14.16 -13.58 3.97
N VAL A 817 15.07 -14.36 3.41
CA VAL A 817 16.41 -14.53 3.98
C VAL A 817 17.46 -14.22 2.94
N ARG A 818 18.49 -13.44 3.30
CA ARG A 818 19.59 -13.08 2.41
C ARG A 818 20.87 -13.78 2.83
N PRO A 819 21.24 -14.90 2.18
CA PRO A 819 22.56 -15.49 2.37
C PRO A 819 23.66 -14.47 2.11
N GLN A 820 24.63 -14.40 3.00
CA GLN A 820 25.81 -13.56 2.83
C GLN A 820 27.03 -14.44 2.66
N ALA A 821 27.98 -14.04 1.80
CA ALA A 821 29.28 -14.70 1.74
C ALA A 821 30.10 -14.40 3.00
N ILE A 822 29.92 -13.19 3.54
CA ILE A 822 30.55 -12.71 4.76
C ILE A 822 29.64 -11.67 5.44
N ASN A 823 29.60 -11.72 6.76
CA ASN A 823 29.07 -10.64 7.59
C ASN A 823 30.26 -9.97 8.29
N ALA A 824 30.44 -8.67 8.07
CA ALA A 824 31.55 -7.89 8.58
C ALA A 824 31.03 -6.50 9.00
N PRO A 825 31.66 -5.85 9.99
CA PRO A 825 31.30 -4.49 10.39
C PRO A 825 31.48 -3.52 9.21
N ALA A 826 30.55 -2.59 9.03
CA ALA A 826 30.64 -1.62 7.93
C ALA A 826 31.81 -0.62 8.13
N GLU A 827 32.14 -0.29 9.38
CA GLU A 827 33.26 0.56 9.74
C GLU A 827 33.92 0.08 11.05
N VAL A 828 35.24 0.18 11.12
CA VAL A 828 36.04 -0.08 12.32
C VAL A 828 37.12 0.98 12.47
N ALA A 829 37.40 1.36 13.71
CA ALA A 829 38.35 2.41 14.03
C ALA A 829 39.40 1.93 15.03
N PHE A 830 40.64 2.37 14.85
CA PHE A 830 41.78 2.05 15.71
C PHE A 830 42.56 3.32 16.07
N ASN A 831 43.00 3.42 17.32
CA ASN A 831 43.95 4.44 17.76
C ASN A 831 45.34 3.82 17.89
N SER A 832 46.37 4.56 17.48
CA SER A 832 47.76 4.13 17.48
C SER A 832 48.64 5.19 18.12
N ALA A 833 49.35 4.81 19.18
CA ALA A 833 50.25 5.72 19.90
C ALA A 833 51.58 6.02 19.16
N GLY A 834 51.76 5.47 17.95
CA GLY A 834 53.00 5.58 17.20
C GLY A 834 52.84 5.08 15.76
N PRO A 835 53.92 5.11 14.96
CA PRO A 835 53.87 4.87 13.53
C PRO A 835 53.51 3.43 13.13
N ASP A 836 53.70 2.47 14.04
CA ASP A 836 53.47 1.05 13.81
C ASP A 836 52.42 0.51 14.79
N GLY A 837 51.53 -0.35 14.32
CA GLY A 837 50.48 -0.91 15.17
C GLY A 837 49.64 -1.97 14.48
N SER A 838 48.65 -2.47 15.21
CA SER A 838 47.67 -3.41 14.68
C SER A 838 46.35 -3.30 15.43
N GLY A 839 45.26 -3.57 14.72
CA GLY A 839 43.92 -3.65 15.25
C GLY A 839 43.18 -4.83 14.65
N SER A 840 42.29 -5.46 15.42
CA SER A 840 41.52 -6.61 14.95
C SER A 840 40.03 -6.31 15.02
N PHE A 841 39.29 -6.86 14.07
CA PHE A 841 37.83 -6.83 14.07
C PHE A 841 37.28 -8.18 13.64
N ASP A 842 36.11 -8.54 14.16
CA ASP A 842 35.50 -9.83 13.91
C ASP A 842 34.70 -9.84 12.61
N VAL A 843 34.81 -10.94 11.88
CA VAL A 843 34.00 -11.23 10.70
C VAL A 843 33.44 -12.64 10.79
N THR A 844 32.22 -12.83 10.30
CA THR A 844 31.57 -14.14 10.25
C THR A 844 31.48 -14.61 8.81
N SER A 845 32.06 -15.77 8.51
CA SER A 845 31.99 -16.33 7.16
C SER A 845 30.63 -16.99 6.91
N GLY A 846 30.05 -16.76 5.74
CA GLY A 846 28.86 -17.47 5.27
C GLY A 846 29.16 -18.57 4.24
N THR A 847 30.44 -18.90 4.04
CA THR A 847 30.90 -19.94 3.13
C THR A 847 32.07 -20.74 3.72
N ASN A 848 32.28 -21.95 3.23
CA ASN A 848 33.47 -22.75 3.53
C ASN A 848 34.63 -22.45 2.57
N THR A 849 34.39 -21.66 1.53
CA THR A 849 35.42 -21.26 0.56
C THR A 849 36.25 -20.12 1.15
N PRO A 850 37.60 -20.19 1.11
CA PRO A 850 38.43 -19.08 1.54
C PRO A 850 38.08 -17.78 0.79
N ILE A 851 37.94 -16.68 1.54
CA ILE A 851 37.57 -15.37 1.01
C ILE A 851 38.83 -14.53 0.87
N GLN A 852 39.19 -14.19 -0.37
CA GLN A 852 40.27 -13.25 -0.64
C GLN A 852 39.82 -11.85 -0.21
N MET A 853 40.64 -11.16 0.59
CA MET A 853 40.41 -9.77 0.97
C MET A 853 41.35 -8.84 0.21
N THR A 854 40.84 -7.67 -0.13
CA THR A 854 41.61 -6.58 -0.71
C THR A 854 41.53 -5.36 0.22
N LEU A 855 42.66 -4.69 0.45
CA LEU A 855 42.71 -3.41 1.15
C LEU A 855 43.07 -2.32 0.15
N ASP A 856 42.13 -1.40 -0.07
CA ASP A 856 42.34 -0.12 -0.75
C ASP A 856 42.71 0.93 0.31
N GLY A 857 43.71 1.78 0.08
CA GLY A 857 44.36 2.53 1.16
C GLY A 857 45.43 1.69 1.88
N LEU A 858 45.86 1.98 3.12
CA LEU A 858 45.41 2.96 4.11
C LEU A 858 45.95 4.36 3.78
N SER A 859 45.06 5.27 3.37
CA SER A 859 45.41 6.61 2.87
C SER A 859 45.24 7.67 3.96
N LYS A 860 46.24 8.56 4.09
CA LYS A 860 46.18 9.68 5.04
C LYS A 860 45.08 10.66 4.64
N ALA A 861 44.28 11.12 5.60
CA ALA A 861 43.36 12.22 5.41
C ALA A 861 44.13 13.52 5.14
N ASP A 862 43.72 14.23 4.10
CA ASP A 862 44.04 15.63 3.95
C ASP A 862 43.13 16.41 4.90
N THR A 863 43.69 16.90 5.99
CA THR A 863 42.98 17.57 7.09
C THR A 863 43.24 19.07 7.08
N THR A 864 42.20 19.87 7.22
CA THR A 864 42.29 21.32 7.38
C THR A 864 41.57 21.72 8.66
N ALA A 865 42.30 22.26 9.64
CA ALA A 865 41.69 22.80 10.86
C ALA A 865 40.85 24.05 10.53
N ILE A 866 39.70 24.17 11.20
CA ILE A 866 38.76 25.27 11.08
C ILE A 866 38.34 25.76 12.48
N GLU A 867 37.99 27.04 12.57
CA GLU A 867 37.31 27.64 13.72
C GLU A 867 36.26 28.57 13.13
N LEU A 868 34.98 28.25 13.34
CA LEU A 868 33.87 28.95 12.71
C LEU A 868 32.99 29.62 13.77
N GLU A 869 32.46 30.79 13.46
CA GLU A 869 31.32 31.40 14.17
C GLU A 869 30.01 30.84 13.61
N VAL A 870 28.92 30.88 14.38
CA VAL A 870 27.60 30.42 13.91
C VAL A 870 27.20 31.18 12.64
N GLY A 871 26.86 30.43 11.59
CA GLY A 871 26.54 30.92 10.25
C GLY A 871 27.76 31.17 9.34
N ALA A 872 29.00 30.93 9.81
CA ALA A 872 30.20 31.08 9.00
C ALA A 872 30.53 29.80 8.22
N ASP A 873 31.20 29.98 7.07
CA ASP A 873 31.61 28.89 6.17
C ASP A 873 33.13 28.74 6.10
N ALA A 874 33.62 27.51 6.00
CA ALA A 874 34.95 27.17 5.53
C ALA A 874 34.87 26.29 4.28
N ILE A 875 35.83 26.45 3.36
CA ILE A 875 35.84 25.73 2.09
C ILE A 875 37.14 24.95 1.92
N LYS A 876 37.04 23.70 1.49
CA LYS A 876 38.15 22.86 1.05
C LYS A 876 37.90 22.33 -0.36
N ASP A 877 38.88 22.46 -1.24
CA ASP A 877 38.84 21.86 -2.57
C ASP A 877 39.70 20.61 -2.62
N VAL A 878 39.15 19.54 -3.19
CA VAL A 878 39.81 18.23 -3.29
C VAL A 878 39.73 17.76 -4.73
N THR A 879 40.83 17.24 -5.28
CA THR A 879 40.83 16.65 -6.63
C THR A 879 40.77 15.13 -6.51
N VAL A 880 39.71 14.54 -7.05
CA VAL A 880 39.56 13.09 -7.18
C VAL A 880 40.15 12.65 -8.52
N PRO A 881 41.16 11.74 -8.55
CA PRO A 881 41.74 11.24 -9.78
C PRO A 881 40.82 10.23 -10.47
N GLU A 882 41.05 9.99 -11.77
CA GLU A 882 40.34 8.97 -12.53
C GLU A 882 40.55 7.57 -11.95
N GLY A 883 39.45 6.83 -11.77
CA GLY A 883 39.48 5.46 -11.25
C GLY A 883 39.69 5.38 -9.73
N ALA A 884 39.58 6.47 -8.98
CA ALA A 884 39.53 6.41 -7.53
C ALA A 884 38.33 5.56 -7.08
N PRO A 885 38.54 4.53 -6.24
CA PRO A 885 37.44 3.68 -5.79
C PRO A 885 36.51 4.36 -4.78
N VAL A 886 37.02 5.30 -3.98
CA VAL A 886 36.27 5.98 -2.92
C VAL A 886 36.79 7.40 -2.71
N ALA A 887 35.89 8.33 -2.45
CA ALA A 887 36.18 9.59 -1.78
C ALA A 887 35.33 9.72 -0.51
N LYS A 888 35.96 9.90 0.65
CA LYS A 888 35.30 10.15 1.93
C LYS A 888 35.60 11.58 2.38
N PHE A 889 34.57 12.36 2.67
CA PHE A 889 34.69 13.75 3.10
C PHE A 889 33.98 13.91 4.44
N SER A 890 34.61 14.63 5.36
CA SER A 890 34.07 14.83 6.71
C SER A 890 34.29 16.27 7.19
N VAL A 891 33.35 16.74 8.01
CA VAL A 891 33.51 17.91 8.87
C VAL A 891 33.41 17.40 10.30
N LEU A 892 34.49 17.49 11.07
CA LEU A 892 34.57 16.94 12.43
C LEU A 892 34.65 18.09 13.43
N SER A 893 33.77 18.12 14.43
CA SER A 893 33.77 19.14 15.49
C SER A 893 34.55 18.67 16.71
N ASP A 894 35.26 19.59 17.34
CA ASP A 894 35.88 19.37 18.66
C ASP A 894 34.86 19.52 19.81
N ASP A 895 33.68 20.10 19.52
CA ASP A 895 32.59 20.28 20.47
C ASP A 895 31.41 19.38 20.08
N PRO A 896 31.08 18.34 20.87
CA PRO A 896 29.97 17.44 20.59
C PRO A 896 28.59 18.09 20.75
N THR A 897 28.52 19.34 21.22
CA THR A 897 27.27 20.11 21.34
C THR A 897 27.06 21.13 20.21
N ALA A 898 28.00 21.21 19.28
CA ALA A 898 27.85 22.01 18.07
C ALA A 898 27.00 21.28 17.02
N ASP A 899 26.67 21.98 15.95
CA ASP A 899 25.96 21.48 14.79
C ASP A 899 26.66 22.04 13.55
N PHE A 900 27.44 21.19 12.88
CA PHE A 900 28.14 21.56 11.66
C PHE A 900 27.40 20.94 10.47
N ASP A 901 27.11 21.75 9.45
CA ASP A 901 26.60 21.29 8.18
C ASP A 901 27.75 21.13 7.16
N MET A 902 27.56 20.23 6.20
CA MET A 902 28.47 20.02 5.08
C MET A 902 27.72 20.09 3.74
N LEU A 903 28.24 20.90 2.82
CA LEU A 903 27.79 21.00 1.43
C LEU A 903 28.92 20.57 0.49
N ILE A 904 28.59 19.79 -0.54
CA ILE A 904 29.56 19.22 -1.47
C ILE A 904 29.16 19.57 -2.89
N LEU A 905 29.99 20.37 -3.55
CA LEU A 905 29.86 20.62 -4.98
C LEU A 905 30.71 19.62 -5.75
N THR A 906 30.05 18.78 -6.54
CA THR A 906 30.68 17.77 -7.40
C THR A 906 31.29 18.41 -8.66
N PRO A 907 32.18 17.70 -9.40
CA PRO A 907 32.73 18.18 -10.67
C PRO A 907 31.68 18.50 -11.74
N ALA A 908 30.48 17.90 -11.64
CA ALA A 908 29.36 18.14 -12.55
C ALA A 908 28.57 19.42 -12.22
N GLY A 909 28.90 20.10 -11.12
CA GLY A 909 28.17 21.26 -10.62
C GLY A 909 26.95 20.91 -9.76
N THR A 910 26.74 19.63 -9.44
CA THR A 910 25.68 19.18 -8.52
C THR A 910 26.10 19.46 -7.09
N VAL A 911 25.19 19.97 -6.27
CA VAL A 911 25.36 20.18 -4.83
C VAL A 911 24.71 19.03 -4.06
N THR A 912 25.43 18.46 -3.10
CA THR A 912 24.92 17.48 -2.14
C THR A 912 25.05 18.07 -0.74
N GLN A 913 23.96 18.11 0.01
CA GLN A 913 23.96 18.57 1.40
C GLN A 913 23.99 17.36 2.34
N VAL A 914 24.74 17.50 3.42
CA VAL A 914 24.86 16.58 4.56
C VAL A 914 24.75 17.46 5.80
N ALA A 915 23.54 17.58 6.34
CA ALA A 915 23.16 18.58 7.33
C ALA A 915 22.19 17.96 8.34
N THR A 916 22.74 17.09 9.18
CA THR A 916 22.03 16.43 10.28
C THR A 916 22.09 17.34 11.52
N ALA A 917 21.58 16.88 12.67
CA ALA A 917 21.75 17.60 13.93
C ALA A 917 23.02 17.16 14.69
N ASP A 918 23.89 16.38 14.05
CA ASP A 918 25.13 15.92 14.65
C ASP A 918 26.17 17.05 14.63
N ALA A 919 27.03 17.06 15.64
CA ALA A 919 28.19 17.96 15.64
C ALA A 919 29.17 17.70 14.48
N SER A 920 29.05 16.60 13.74
CA SER A 920 30.02 16.21 12.73
C SER A 920 29.37 15.49 11.57
N GLU A 921 29.78 15.88 10.36
CA GLU A 921 29.23 15.38 9.12
C GLU A 921 30.22 14.55 8.34
N THR A 922 29.72 13.55 7.62
CA THR A 922 30.54 12.67 6.80
C THR A 922 29.75 12.10 5.64
N ILE A 923 30.37 12.05 4.48
CA ILE A 923 29.86 11.31 3.33
C ILE A 923 30.95 10.39 2.78
N THR A 924 30.52 9.26 2.24
CA THR A 924 31.35 8.36 1.45
C THR A 924 30.76 8.25 0.04
N ILE A 925 31.55 8.59 -0.96
CA ILE A 925 31.20 8.48 -2.38
C ILE A 925 31.98 7.29 -2.95
N GLU A 926 31.27 6.23 -3.31
CA GLU A 926 31.81 5.08 -4.05
C GLU A 926 31.94 5.43 -5.54
N ASP A 927 33.00 4.96 -6.18
CA ASP A 927 33.32 5.22 -7.60
C ASP A 927 33.11 6.69 -8.02
N PRO A 928 33.69 7.67 -7.28
CA PRO A 928 33.46 9.09 -7.52
C PRO A 928 33.89 9.52 -8.93
N ALA A 929 33.09 10.39 -9.55
CA ALA A 929 33.47 11.00 -10.82
C ALA A 929 34.80 11.77 -10.66
N PRO A 930 35.76 11.64 -11.59
CA PRO A 930 37.02 12.36 -11.49
C PRO A 930 36.81 13.86 -11.64
N GLY A 931 37.62 14.64 -10.91
CA GLY A 931 37.61 16.09 -10.98
C GLY A 931 37.65 16.75 -9.60
N ARG A 932 37.39 18.06 -9.59
CA ARG A 932 37.41 18.87 -8.37
C ARG A 932 36.08 18.78 -7.64
N TYR A 933 36.13 18.35 -6.40
CA TYR A 933 35.07 18.49 -5.41
C TYR A 933 35.37 19.68 -4.53
N ARG A 934 34.32 20.39 -4.12
CA ARG A 934 34.41 21.45 -3.13
C ARG A 934 33.53 21.11 -1.95
N ILE A 935 34.15 21.02 -0.79
CA ILE A 935 33.52 20.78 0.50
C ILE A 935 33.38 22.13 1.18
N LEU A 936 32.18 22.45 1.64
CA LEU A 936 31.87 23.64 2.42
C LEU A 936 31.37 23.15 3.78
N ALA A 937 32.08 23.53 4.83
CA ALA A 937 31.68 23.33 6.23
C ALA A 937 30.99 24.60 6.72
N ASN A 938 29.82 24.47 7.32
CA ASN A 938 29.09 25.58 7.92
C ASN A 938 28.86 25.26 9.41
N LEU A 939 29.10 26.20 10.32
CA LEU A 939 28.67 26.02 11.71
C LEU A 939 27.22 26.49 11.84
N TYR A 940 26.27 25.58 11.82
CA TYR A 940 24.84 25.90 11.86
C TYR A 940 24.40 26.38 13.24
N ALA A 941 24.86 25.70 14.30
CA ALA A 941 24.57 26.07 15.68
C ALA A 941 25.69 25.67 16.65
N SER A 942 25.75 26.36 17.79
CA SER A 942 26.62 25.98 18.90
C SER A 942 26.04 26.49 20.22
N THR A 943 26.46 25.88 21.33
CA THR A 943 26.06 26.33 22.67
C THR A 943 26.40 27.81 22.86
N ASP A 944 25.41 28.62 23.23
CA ASP A 944 25.52 30.08 23.40
C ASP A 944 26.06 30.84 22.16
N ASN A 945 25.93 30.26 20.95
CA ASN A 945 26.48 30.79 19.69
C ASN A 945 28.00 31.06 19.73
N ARG A 946 28.74 30.27 20.50
CA ARG A 946 30.20 30.41 20.59
C ARG A 946 30.90 29.96 19.29
N PRO A 947 32.06 30.53 18.94
CA PRO A 947 32.92 29.95 17.92
C PRO A 947 33.31 28.53 18.31
N THR A 948 33.32 27.63 17.32
CA THR A 948 33.63 26.21 17.52
C THR A 948 34.75 25.78 16.58
N THR A 949 35.72 25.05 17.12
CA THR A 949 36.83 24.45 16.36
C THR A 949 36.45 23.09 15.81
N GLY A 950 37.09 22.71 14.71
CA GLY A 950 36.92 21.42 14.06
C GLY A 950 37.89 21.21 12.90
N THR A 951 37.62 20.23 12.05
CA THR A 951 38.40 19.95 10.84
C THR A 951 37.52 19.68 9.62
N ILE A 952 38.05 19.99 8.43
CA ILE A 952 37.58 19.43 7.16
C ILE A 952 38.57 18.36 6.71
N ASP A 953 38.12 17.12 6.73
CA ASP A 953 38.88 15.94 6.35
C ASP A 953 38.47 15.46 4.97
N ALA A 954 39.46 15.18 4.13
CA ALA A 954 39.24 14.59 2.82
C ALA A 954 40.17 13.41 2.58
N VAL A 955 39.58 12.26 2.28
CA VAL A 955 40.29 11.04 1.93
C VAL A 955 39.85 10.64 0.53
N VAL A 956 40.81 10.50 -0.37
CA VAL A 956 40.57 9.87 -1.67
C VAL A 956 41.42 8.60 -1.71
N LEU A 957 40.76 7.45 -1.70
CA LEU A 957 41.47 6.17 -1.68
C LEU A 957 42.21 5.97 -3.01
N GLY A 958 43.45 5.52 -2.93
CA GLY A 958 44.31 5.18 -4.07
C GLY A 958 44.84 3.75 -3.99
N ALA A 959 45.80 3.42 -4.87
CA ALA A 959 46.51 2.14 -4.80
C ALA A 959 47.19 1.98 -3.43
N ASN A 960 47.12 0.77 -2.85
CA ASN A 960 47.67 0.47 -1.53
C ASN A 960 49.15 0.88 -1.43
N GLU A 961 49.47 1.76 -0.48
CA GLU A 961 50.83 2.28 -0.27
C GLU A 961 51.79 1.25 0.34
N ASN A 962 51.32 0.01 0.56
CA ASN A 962 52.01 -1.11 1.21
C ASN A 962 52.43 -0.83 2.66
N ASN A 963 51.78 0.15 3.29
CA ASN A 963 51.92 0.49 4.70
C ASN A 963 50.95 -0.28 5.61
N ALA A 964 50.06 -1.11 5.04
CA ALA A 964 49.08 -1.88 5.78
C ALA A 964 48.85 -3.28 5.18
N THR A 965 48.55 -4.24 6.05
CA THR A 965 48.30 -5.65 5.69
C THR A 965 47.09 -6.20 6.43
N LEU A 966 46.41 -7.18 5.83
CA LEU A 966 45.32 -7.93 6.44
C LEU A 966 45.77 -9.37 6.72
N THR A 967 45.60 -9.84 7.95
CA THR A 967 45.95 -11.21 8.36
C THR A 967 44.82 -11.87 9.16
N PRO A 968 44.40 -13.11 8.82
CA PRO A 968 44.84 -13.91 7.67
C PRO A 968 44.25 -13.41 6.35
N ASN A 969 44.96 -13.59 5.22
CA ASN A 969 44.44 -13.32 3.89
C ASN A 969 45.00 -14.36 2.88
N PRO A 970 44.19 -15.25 2.28
CA PRO A 970 42.72 -15.28 2.35
C PRO A 970 42.18 -15.68 3.73
N LEU A 971 40.98 -15.19 4.03
CA LEU A 971 40.22 -15.55 5.23
C LEU A 971 39.62 -16.95 5.05
N ALA A 972 40.14 -17.93 5.77
CA ALA A 972 39.67 -19.32 5.73
C ALA A 972 38.94 -19.68 7.02
N LEU A 973 37.63 -19.42 7.04
CA LEU A 973 36.73 -19.78 8.14
C LEU A 973 35.68 -20.79 7.65
N ALA A 974 35.19 -21.64 8.55
CA ALA A 974 34.02 -22.46 8.26
C ALA A 974 32.76 -21.60 8.17
N ASN A 975 31.77 -22.06 7.42
CA ASN A 975 30.48 -21.39 7.31
C ASN A 975 29.81 -21.27 8.69
N GLY A 976 29.45 -20.04 9.09
CA GLY A 976 28.89 -19.69 10.39
C GLY A 976 29.91 -19.44 11.48
N SER A 977 31.21 -19.62 11.22
CA SER A 977 32.27 -19.31 12.18
C SER A 977 32.69 -17.84 12.10
N THR A 978 32.84 -17.24 13.28
CA THR A 978 33.43 -15.92 13.47
C THR A 978 34.94 -16.06 13.68
N GLY A 979 35.71 -15.13 13.11
CA GLY A 979 37.15 -15.04 13.31
C GLY A 979 37.64 -13.61 13.14
N ALA A 980 38.77 -13.31 13.76
CA ALA A 980 39.36 -11.97 13.73
C ALA A 980 40.16 -11.74 12.43
N VAL A 981 39.90 -10.61 11.78
CA VAL A 981 40.78 -10.04 10.75
C VAL A 981 41.63 -8.97 11.42
N THR A 982 42.95 -9.08 11.31
CA THR A 982 43.90 -8.11 11.86
C THR A 982 44.40 -7.20 10.75
N LEU A 983 44.14 -5.91 10.89
CA LEU A 983 44.81 -4.86 10.14
C LEU A 983 46.12 -4.51 10.87
N GLY A 984 47.26 -4.78 10.24
CA GLY A 984 48.56 -4.32 10.73
C GLY A 984 49.05 -3.17 9.87
N TRP A 985 49.59 -2.11 10.47
CA TRP A 985 50.14 -0.95 9.78
C TRP A 985 51.55 -0.60 10.25
N THR A 986 52.33 0.03 9.38
CA THR A 986 53.69 0.48 9.67
C THR A 986 54.01 1.84 9.05
N GLY A 987 54.89 2.59 9.71
CA GLY A 987 55.45 3.84 9.19
C GLY A 987 54.44 4.98 9.01
N LEU A 988 53.31 4.95 9.70
CA LEU A 988 52.32 6.03 9.64
C LEU A 988 52.83 7.27 10.39
N THR A 989 52.57 8.46 9.87
CA THR A 989 52.86 9.72 10.56
C THR A 989 51.65 10.17 11.36
N PRO A 990 51.77 11.09 12.35
CA PRO A 990 50.59 11.60 13.06
C PRO A 990 49.49 12.11 12.13
N GLY A 991 48.25 11.73 12.42
CA GLY A 991 47.06 12.05 11.62
C GLY A 991 46.06 10.90 11.48
N SER A 992 44.94 11.16 10.80
CA SER A 992 43.90 10.16 10.50
C SER A 992 44.17 9.49 9.16
N TYR A 993 43.91 8.18 9.08
CA TYR A 993 44.04 7.38 7.87
C TYR A 993 42.81 6.53 7.66
N VAL A 994 42.36 6.40 6.42
CA VAL A 994 41.19 5.60 6.04
C VAL A 994 41.56 4.59 4.96
N GLY A 995 41.03 3.38 5.07
CA GLY A 995 41.11 2.34 4.06
C GLY A 995 39.76 1.64 3.88
N ARG A 996 39.65 0.84 2.83
CA ARG A 996 38.47 0.01 2.55
C ARG A 996 38.90 -1.43 2.37
N VAL A 997 38.34 -2.32 3.18
CA VAL A 997 38.48 -3.76 3.05
C VAL A 997 37.32 -4.30 2.23
N SER A 998 37.63 -4.90 1.09
CA SER A 998 36.67 -5.57 0.20
C SER A 998 36.84 -7.08 0.29
N TYR A 999 35.73 -7.81 0.20
CA TYR A 999 35.70 -9.27 0.34
C TYR A 999 35.27 -9.93 -0.97
N ALA A 1000 36.12 -10.78 -1.54
CA ALA A 1000 35.84 -11.42 -2.82
C ALA A 1000 34.52 -12.21 -2.79
N GLY A 1001 33.64 -11.94 -3.76
CA GLY A 1001 32.32 -12.59 -3.85
C GLY A 1001 31.26 -12.03 -2.91
N SER A 1002 31.52 -10.90 -2.25
CA SER A 1002 30.55 -10.14 -1.46
C SER A 1002 30.46 -8.69 -1.93
N SER A 1003 29.30 -8.06 -1.72
CA SER A 1003 29.14 -6.60 -1.81
C SER A 1003 29.42 -5.89 -0.48
N THR A 1004 29.60 -6.63 0.61
CA THR A 1004 30.02 -6.10 1.91
C THR A 1004 31.41 -5.47 1.78
N VAL A 1005 31.59 -4.31 2.40
CA VAL A 1005 32.89 -3.66 2.59
C VAL A 1005 33.02 -3.24 4.05
N THR A 1006 34.25 -3.17 4.55
CA THR A 1006 34.57 -2.64 5.88
C THR A 1006 35.48 -1.44 5.69
N TYR A 1007 35.02 -0.25 6.06
CA TYR A 1007 35.87 0.92 6.18
C TYR A 1007 36.73 0.81 7.43
N VAL A 1008 38.04 1.03 7.30
CA VAL A 1008 38.98 0.97 8.41
C VAL A 1008 39.57 2.35 8.61
N THR A 1009 39.53 2.86 9.85
CA THR A 1009 40.14 4.14 10.21
C THR A 1009 41.24 3.90 11.23
N VAL A 1010 42.41 4.51 11.03
CA VAL A 1010 43.55 4.47 11.97
C VAL A 1010 43.94 5.91 12.30
N VAL A 1011 43.86 6.29 13.57
CA VAL A 1011 44.35 7.58 14.06
C VAL A 1011 45.70 7.36 14.75
N VAL A 1012 46.71 8.12 14.32
CA VAL A 1012 48.06 8.06 14.88
C VAL A 1012 48.32 9.32 15.70
N ASP A 1013 48.55 9.14 17.00
CA ASP A 1013 48.85 10.25 17.92
C ASP A 1013 50.30 10.76 17.69
N GLY A 1014 50.51 12.07 17.81
CA GLY A 1014 51.85 12.65 17.94
C GLY A 1014 52.42 12.38 19.34
N GLU A 1015 53.74 12.35 19.50
CA GLU A 1015 54.36 12.22 20.84
C GLU A 1015 53.87 13.33 21.79
N GLY A 1016 52.89 13.02 22.64
CA GLY A 1016 52.40 13.88 23.72
C GLY A 1016 51.02 14.54 23.53
N GLU A 1017 50.23 14.20 22.51
CA GLU A 1017 48.85 14.69 22.36
C GLU A 1017 47.80 13.73 22.95
N ALA A 1018 46.71 14.29 23.49
CA ALA A 1018 45.65 13.53 24.14
C ALA A 1018 44.72 12.87 23.12
N GLN A 1019 44.18 11.69 23.48
CA GLN A 1019 43.33 10.86 22.64
C GLN A 1019 42.12 11.64 22.06
N THR A 1020 42.11 11.87 20.76
CA THR A 1020 40.88 12.21 20.02
C THR A 1020 40.04 10.94 19.88
N GLN A 1021 38.92 10.89 20.61
CA GLN A 1021 37.96 9.80 20.49
C GLN A 1021 37.18 9.99 19.19
N LEU A 1022 37.34 9.06 18.24
CA LEU A 1022 36.50 9.05 17.04
C LEU A 1022 35.03 8.87 17.44
N PRO A 1023 34.09 9.60 16.84
CA PRO A 1023 32.67 9.29 17.00
C PRO A 1023 32.42 7.89 16.46
N THR A 1024 31.74 7.04 17.25
CA THR A 1024 31.13 5.81 16.76
C THR A 1024 29.98 6.20 15.84
N VAL A 1025 30.19 6.15 14.53
CA VAL A 1025 29.15 6.42 13.53
C VAL A 1025 28.45 5.11 13.20
N ASN A 1026 27.13 5.04 13.45
CA ASN A 1026 26.31 3.97 12.94
C ASN A 1026 25.91 4.31 11.48
N PRO A 1027 26.21 3.46 10.48
CA PRO A 1027 25.80 3.70 9.10
C PRO A 1027 24.28 3.83 8.93
N ALA A 1028 23.48 3.20 9.81
CA ALA A 1028 22.02 3.33 9.78
C ALA A 1028 21.54 4.77 10.03
N ASP A 1029 22.35 5.59 10.69
CA ASP A 1029 22.05 7.01 10.93
C ASP A 1029 22.44 7.89 9.72
N LYS A 1030 23.17 7.35 8.73
CA LYS A 1030 23.76 8.14 7.63
C LYS A 1030 23.59 7.54 6.22
N LEU A 1031 22.73 6.52 6.06
CA LEU A 1031 22.38 5.96 4.75
C LEU A 1031 21.12 6.64 4.20
N LEU A 1032 21.34 7.50 3.20
CA LEU A 1032 20.33 8.17 2.37
C LEU A 1032 19.09 8.59 3.15
N GLU A 1033 19.21 9.69 3.88
CA GLU A 1033 18.04 10.49 4.20
C GLU A 1033 17.29 10.79 2.89
N GLY A 1034 15.98 10.55 2.90
CA GLY A 1034 15.10 11.27 2.00
C GLY A 1034 15.30 12.78 2.20
N PRO A 1035 14.94 13.60 1.21
CA PRO A 1035 15.17 15.03 1.30
C PRO A 1035 14.64 15.60 2.63
N ARG A 1036 15.50 16.25 3.43
CA ARG A 1036 15.21 17.66 3.70
C ARG A 1036 15.38 18.34 2.36
N GLU A 1037 14.29 18.88 1.83
CA GLU A 1037 14.18 19.25 0.42
C GLU A 1037 15.27 20.18 -0.08
N ALA A 1038 15.61 19.99 -1.35
CA ALA A 1038 16.80 20.48 -1.99
C ALA A 1038 16.92 22.00 -1.84
N ILE A 1039 18.00 22.46 -1.19
CA ILE A 1039 18.46 23.84 -1.34
C ILE A 1039 18.76 24.06 -2.83
N THR A 1040 17.82 24.71 -3.53
CA THR A 1040 18.13 25.36 -4.79
C THR A 1040 18.82 26.68 -4.45
N PRO A 1041 20.07 26.92 -4.88
CA PRO A 1041 20.72 28.20 -4.63
C PRO A 1041 20.03 29.27 -5.48
N THR A 1042 19.20 30.10 -4.86
CA THR A 1042 18.67 31.31 -5.50
C THR A 1042 19.63 32.49 -5.30
N GLY A 1043 20.66 32.48 -6.15
CA GLY A 1043 21.32 33.64 -6.78
C GLY A 1043 21.67 34.89 -5.96
N ASN A 1044 22.97 35.22 -5.97
CA ASN A 1044 23.42 36.59 -6.27
C ASN A 1044 24.84 36.58 -6.88
N LYS A 1045 24.91 36.71 -8.21
CA LYS A 1045 26.10 36.93 -9.06
C LYS A 1045 27.22 35.88 -9.07
#